data_AF-A0AAD9GEM1-F1
#
_entry.id   AF-A0AAD9GEM1-F1
#
_cell.length_a   1.000
_cell.length_b   1.000
_cell.length_c   1.000
_cell.angle_alpha   90.00
_cell.angle_beta   90.00
_cell.angle_gamma   90.00
#
_symmetry.space_group_name_H-M   'P 1'
#
loop_
_entity.id
_entity.type
_entity.pdbx_description
1 polymer ?
#
loop_
_entity_poly.entity_id
_entity_poly.type
_entity_poly.pdbx_seq_one_letter_code
_entity_poly.pdbx_strand_id
1 'polypeptide(L)'
;MGRAPSYERQQFDDTGLPKENDRAQLVCKHCLAAYTDPARTDEPPVPKVISARSTTFKNHLKACKYYKEALARGNVRPPQVPPRVLSGFTRKHVTSNPSEDASSTTTDKRQRFIRDYFDNVFSDEKHEEFERLLIQFQADNCLPDRFVEKKSTVRLFTFLNKACAGALPKRKDMSRILDKYSRADEEDQFVALKNRLEYSGGRLNFLSDVWQNVVKVHLLGCMLALFGTIVNFGLFSTGSRHDGVAIGEQMEFVMKDINAKGWQIGAVVTDDAGQCGRARRILALRHPRIAFIRCFAHDVNNLVKSVLNSSFQSLTKKASLATVTLNASSSKWLVRAHTVLKSTYGKSLGFINLCETRWNSMQGCFASLLRVRNGLHQFAVKYMDDAEFPEALHVFRDPNFWQQLEAAERVIRPLSNASYKLQRDENTLADVVVCYRDIYRGFLGDFDNLELVSIIDKRWQKCEQPLMLLALFLHPRHVHVAVAMHQEAPQLRLLERLCGYGVYYYRRFVASNEESDVESILDDFHAWYRGVFVDATLVRFNGDVGHFWSFAGDVKRDSKLPKLASVILSIAVNTATCERYFSELAAIHTAVRNRMKPDKARKFSLVRQAMRKRDNVELEGDERTELKRIVDPDERKRIGNCDTTPSVTMHEIEENTLVENQEAPGADTTDYWQSVFNVLETVSDDDEEQESPQDNELEQIIYNGFDEAIPAPDMTEFPRTNVKTFPQETRLTGVRGQKFSLSTLFTSDRTFGLTPYMINDRT
;
A
#
# COMPACT_ATOMS: atom_id res chain seq x y z
N MET A 1 -41.23 -39.68 17.76
CA MET A 1 -41.40 -40.74 18.78
C MET A 1 -40.37 -40.52 19.88
N GLY A 2 -40.77 -40.00 21.04
CA GLY A 2 -39.86 -39.68 22.14
C GLY A 2 -39.47 -40.93 22.94
N ARG A 3 -38.18 -41.07 23.27
CA ARG A 3 -37.72 -42.12 24.20
C ARG A 3 -38.47 -41.98 25.52
N ALA A 4 -38.94 -43.10 26.07
CA ALA A 4 -39.55 -43.13 27.39
C ALA A 4 -38.59 -42.49 28.42
N PRO A 5 -39.09 -41.63 29.34
CA PRO A 5 -38.24 -40.97 30.32
C PRO A 5 -37.53 -42.02 31.19
N SER A 6 -36.22 -41.86 31.36
CA SER A 6 -35.41 -42.71 32.23
C SER A 6 -36.00 -42.75 33.64
N TYR A 7 -35.87 -43.88 34.34
CA TYR A 7 -36.39 -44.07 35.69
C TYR A 7 -36.02 -42.90 36.63
N GLU A 8 -34.79 -42.41 36.55
CA GLU A 8 -34.30 -41.28 37.36
C GLU A 8 -34.99 -39.95 37.00
N ARG A 9 -35.43 -39.75 35.76
CA ARG A 9 -36.15 -38.54 35.32
C ARG A 9 -37.60 -38.54 35.83
N GLN A 10 -38.20 -39.71 36.00
CA GLN A 10 -39.57 -39.87 36.51
C GLN A 10 -39.72 -39.42 37.97
N GLN A 11 -38.59 -39.34 38.71
CA GLN A 11 -38.51 -38.85 40.08
C GLN A 11 -38.62 -37.32 40.23
N PHE A 12 -38.77 -36.58 39.11
CA PHE A 12 -38.80 -35.12 39.07
C PHE A 12 -40.03 -34.61 38.33
N ASP A 13 -40.55 -33.46 38.76
CA ASP A 13 -41.57 -32.69 38.05
C ASP A 13 -40.96 -31.45 37.37
N ASP A 14 -41.56 -31.05 36.25
CA ASP A 14 -41.21 -29.80 35.56
C ASP A 14 -41.85 -28.63 36.28
N THR A 15 -41.06 -27.60 36.62
CA THR A 15 -41.55 -26.45 37.37
C THR A 15 -42.34 -25.47 36.52
N GLY A 16 -42.25 -25.57 35.18
CA GLY A 16 -42.86 -24.62 34.24
C GLY A 16 -42.16 -23.25 34.18
N LEU A 17 -41.00 -23.11 34.83
CA LEU A 17 -40.19 -21.89 34.79
C LEU A 17 -39.48 -21.72 33.42
N PRO A 18 -39.11 -20.47 33.03
CA PRO A 18 -38.34 -20.23 31.81
C PRO A 18 -37.09 -21.11 31.75
N LYS A 19 -36.77 -21.62 30.57
CA LYS A 19 -35.60 -22.49 30.39
C LYS A 19 -34.32 -21.75 30.77
N GLU A 20 -33.48 -22.39 31.58
CA GLU A 20 -32.15 -21.87 31.91
C GLU A 20 -31.11 -22.62 31.06
N ASN A 21 -30.32 -21.88 30.27
CA ASN A 21 -29.37 -22.45 29.31
C ASN A 21 -30.04 -23.49 28.38
N ASP A 22 -31.22 -23.12 27.85
CA ASP A 22 -32.03 -23.90 26.90
C ASP A 22 -32.58 -25.24 27.45
N ARG A 23 -32.63 -25.41 28.77
CA ARG A 23 -33.09 -26.64 29.44
C ARG A 23 -34.25 -26.36 30.41
N ALA A 24 -35.20 -27.30 30.45
CA ALA A 24 -36.30 -27.26 31.41
C ALA A 24 -35.77 -27.29 32.86
N GLN A 25 -36.49 -26.62 33.75
CA GLN A 25 -36.17 -26.57 35.18
C GLN A 25 -37.03 -27.58 35.93
N LEU A 26 -36.39 -28.39 36.78
CA LEU A 26 -37.02 -29.56 37.42
C LEU A 26 -36.90 -29.49 38.94
N VAL A 27 -37.87 -30.07 39.65
CA VAL A 27 -37.84 -30.25 41.11
C VAL A 27 -38.05 -31.71 41.48
N CYS A 28 -37.33 -32.18 42.51
CA CYS A 28 -37.42 -33.56 42.98
C CYS A 28 -38.74 -33.82 43.72
N LYS A 29 -39.49 -34.83 43.30
CA LYS A 29 -40.78 -35.20 43.90
C LYS A 29 -40.66 -35.59 45.36
N HIS A 30 -39.57 -36.26 45.74
CA HIS A 30 -39.32 -36.71 47.11
C HIS A 30 -39.03 -35.54 48.05
N CYS A 31 -38.23 -34.57 47.60
CA CYS A 31 -37.99 -33.36 48.37
C CYS A 31 -39.27 -32.54 48.51
N LEU A 32 -40.05 -32.42 47.43
CA LEU A 32 -41.27 -31.63 47.42
C LEU A 32 -42.37 -32.26 48.30
N ALA A 33 -42.51 -33.59 48.26
CA ALA A 33 -43.41 -34.31 49.15
C ALA A 33 -43.00 -34.15 50.62
N ALA A 34 -41.70 -34.31 50.95
CA ALA A 34 -41.23 -34.10 52.32
C ALA A 34 -41.46 -32.65 52.77
N TYR A 35 -41.11 -31.66 51.94
CA TYR A 35 -41.25 -30.24 52.25
C TYR A 35 -42.68 -29.79 52.55
N THR A 36 -43.67 -30.51 52.03
CA THR A 36 -45.09 -30.15 52.16
C THR A 36 -45.88 -31.11 53.04
N ASP A 37 -45.20 -32.03 53.71
CA ASP A 37 -45.81 -32.98 54.64
C ASP A 37 -45.94 -32.35 56.05
N PRO A 38 -47.16 -32.00 56.50
CA PRO A 38 -47.38 -31.36 57.80
C PRO A 38 -47.14 -32.32 58.99
N ALA A 39 -47.00 -33.62 58.75
CA ALA A 39 -46.74 -34.61 59.79
C ALA A 39 -45.25 -34.77 60.13
N ARG A 40 -44.35 -34.12 59.37
CA ARG A 40 -42.90 -34.17 59.63
C ARG A 40 -42.48 -33.16 60.69
N THR A 41 -41.69 -33.63 61.64
CA THR A 41 -41.11 -32.80 62.72
C THR A 41 -39.67 -32.36 62.42
N ASP A 42 -39.08 -32.79 61.29
CA ASP A 42 -37.66 -32.58 60.97
C ASP A 42 -37.39 -31.39 60.03
N GLU A 43 -38.34 -30.47 59.89
CA GLU A 43 -38.24 -29.21 59.10
C GLU A 43 -37.41 -29.36 57.80
N PRO A 44 -37.93 -30.12 56.82
CA PRO A 44 -37.23 -30.40 55.57
C PRO A 44 -36.82 -29.10 54.83
N PRO A 45 -35.59 -29.02 54.27
CA PRO A 45 -35.16 -27.83 53.55
C PRO A 45 -35.95 -27.63 52.26
N VAL A 46 -36.06 -26.37 51.83
CA VAL A 46 -36.77 -25.98 50.61
C VAL A 46 -36.23 -26.78 49.39
N PRO A 47 -37.10 -27.43 48.59
CA PRO A 47 -36.69 -28.21 47.43
C PRO A 47 -35.90 -27.37 46.43
N LYS A 48 -34.76 -27.89 45.96
CA LYS A 48 -33.91 -27.21 44.98
C LYS A 48 -34.43 -27.42 43.55
N VAL A 49 -34.55 -26.33 42.79
CA VAL A 49 -34.79 -26.37 41.34
C VAL A 49 -33.46 -26.64 40.61
N ILE A 50 -33.46 -27.58 39.67
CA ILE A 50 -32.27 -28.01 38.92
C ILE A 50 -32.53 -28.04 37.42
N SER A 51 -31.52 -27.77 36.59
CA SER A 51 -31.65 -27.90 35.14
C SER A 51 -31.76 -29.37 34.69
N ALA A 52 -32.55 -29.62 33.64
CA ALA A 52 -32.78 -30.95 33.05
C ALA A 52 -31.52 -31.48 32.33
N ARG A 53 -30.53 -31.97 33.08
CA ARG A 53 -29.36 -32.71 32.58
C ARG A 53 -29.31 -34.09 33.22
N SER A 54 -28.91 -35.11 32.44
CA SER A 54 -28.79 -36.49 32.95
C SER A 54 -27.88 -36.62 34.17
N THR A 55 -26.83 -35.79 34.24
CA THR A 55 -25.90 -35.75 35.38
C THR A 55 -26.49 -35.06 36.60
N THR A 56 -27.29 -34.00 36.44
CA THR A 56 -27.83 -33.22 37.57
C THR A 56 -28.87 -34.00 38.36
N PHE A 57 -29.87 -34.61 37.70
CA PHE A 57 -30.87 -35.39 38.42
C PHE A 57 -30.31 -36.68 39.01
N LYS A 58 -29.34 -37.34 38.35
CA LYS A 58 -28.64 -38.51 38.92
C LYS A 58 -27.82 -38.16 40.16
N ASN A 59 -27.09 -37.05 40.12
CA ASN A 59 -26.32 -36.59 41.28
C ASN A 59 -27.24 -36.15 42.42
N HIS A 60 -28.37 -35.50 42.11
CA HIS A 60 -29.37 -35.16 43.11
C HIS A 60 -29.93 -36.40 43.81
N LEU A 61 -30.37 -37.43 43.07
CA LEU A 61 -30.89 -38.66 43.68
C LEU A 61 -29.83 -39.39 44.52
N LYS A 62 -28.56 -39.37 44.12
CA LYS A 62 -27.45 -39.91 44.93
C LYS A 62 -27.26 -39.19 46.28
N ALA A 63 -27.66 -37.92 46.39
CA ALA A 63 -27.52 -37.11 47.60
C ALA A 63 -28.84 -36.92 48.38
N CYS A 64 -30.00 -37.14 47.73
CA CYS A 64 -31.31 -36.89 48.31
C CYS A 64 -31.64 -37.86 49.45
N LYS A 65 -31.71 -37.33 50.69
CA LYS A 65 -32.10 -38.06 51.90
C LYS A 65 -33.46 -38.75 51.73
N TYR A 66 -34.47 -38.01 51.27
CA TYR A 66 -35.85 -38.52 51.13
C TYR A 66 -35.99 -39.62 50.08
N TYR A 67 -35.24 -39.53 48.98
CA TYR A 67 -35.19 -40.59 47.98
C TYR A 67 -34.52 -41.86 48.53
N LYS A 68 -33.43 -41.70 49.31
CA LYS A 68 -32.76 -42.83 49.97
C LYS A 68 -33.64 -43.48 51.03
N GLU A 69 -34.39 -42.70 51.81
CA GLU A 69 -35.37 -43.20 52.76
C GLU A 69 -36.49 -43.99 52.05
N ALA A 70 -37.01 -43.46 50.94
CA ALA A 70 -38.02 -44.17 50.13
C ALA A 70 -37.47 -45.49 49.57
N LEU A 71 -36.21 -45.48 49.10
CA LEU A 71 -35.53 -46.68 48.59
C LEU A 71 -35.32 -47.72 49.70
N ALA A 72 -34.91 -47.30 50.90
CA ALA A 72 -34.73 -48.18 52.06
C ALA A 72 -36.05 -48.79 52.56
N ARG A 73 -37.17 -48.08 52.38
CA ARG A 73 -38.53 -48.56 52.68
C ARG A 73 -39.14 -49.44 51.58
N GLY A 74 -38.42 -49.71 50.49
CA GLY A 74 -38.92 -50.49 49.34
C GLY A 74 -39.90 -49.74 48.43
N ASN A 75 -40.08 -48.43 48.62
CA ASN A 75 -40.98 -47.60 47.81
C ASN A 75 -40.27 -47.10 46.55
N VAL A 76 -40.32 -47.89 45.49
CA VAL A 76 -39.61 -47.64 44.22
C VAL A 76 -40.40 -46.73 43.25
N ARG A 77 -41.62 -46.30 43.62
CA ARG A 77 -42.45 -45.39 42.80
C ARG A 77 -42.29 -43.94 43.25
N PRO A 78 -42.20 -42.97 42.32
CA PRO A 78 -42.15 -41.56 42.68
C PRO A 78 -43.43 -41.15 43.41
N PRO A 79 -43.35 -40.35 44.50
CA PRO A 79 -44.52 -39.85 45.19
C PRO A 79 -45.35 -38.97 44.25
N GLN A 80 -46.67 -39.08 44.38
CA GLN A 80 -47.61 -38.24 43.63
C GLN A 80 -47.66 -36.87 44.30
N VAL A 81 -47.15 -35.84 43.62
CA VAL A 81 -47.23 -34.46 44.09
C VAL A 81 -48.46 -33.80 43.46
N PRO A 82 -49.44 -33.32 44.25
CA PRO A 82 -50.59 -32.62 43.70
C PRO A 82 -50.16 -31.36 42.92
N PRO A 83 -50.78 -31.05 41.76
CA PRO A 83 -50.41 -29.87 40.96
C PRO A 83 -50.48 -28.54 41.74
N ARG A 84 -51.36 -28.43 42.73
CA ARG A 84 -51.47 -27.26 43.63
C ARG A 84 -50.23 -27.06 44.51
N VAL A 85 -49.57 -28.15 44.92
CA VAL A 85 -48.34 -28.11 45.71
C VAL A 85 -47.17 -27.63 44.84
N LEU A 86 -47.06 -28.17 43.62
CA LEU A 86 -46.04 -27.76 42.66
C LEU A 86 -46.21 -26.29 42.25
N SER A 87 -47.43 -25.85 41.93
CA SER A 87 -47.69 -24.46 41.56
C SER A 87 -47.49 -23.49 42.73
N GLY A 88 -47.90 -23.89 43.95
CA GLY A 88 -47.65 -23.13 45.17
C GLY A 88 -46.15 -22.98 45.45
N PHE A 89 -45.37 -24.04 45.27
CA PHE A 89 -43.91 -24.00 45.38
C PHE A 89 -43.27 -23.10 44.31
N THR A 90 -43.62 -23.26 43.04
CA THR A 90 -43.08 -22.44 41.95
C THR A 90 -43.38 -20.96 42.17
N ARG A 91 -44.61 -20.61 42.60
CA ARG A 91 -44.99 -19.22 42.87
C ARG A 91 -44.17 -18.62 44.02
N LYS A 92 -43.98 -19.37 45.11
CA LYS A 92 -43.12 -18.97 46.23
C LYS A 92 -41.66 -18.80 45.79
N HIS A 93 -41.15 -19.71 44.95
CA HIS A 93 -39.77 -19.69 44.43
C HIS A 93 -39.51 -18.49 43.50
N VAL A 94 -40.51 -18.05 42.73
CA VAL A 94 -40.42 -16.83 41.91
C VAL A 94 -40.48 -15.57 42.78
N THR A 95 -41.37 -15.52 43.78
CA THR A 95 -41.46 -14.36 44.68
C THR A 95 -40.26 -14.19 45.61
N SER A 96 -39.55 -15.28 45.95
CA SER A 96 -38.35 -15.22 46.80
C SER A 96 -37.06 -14.86 46.05
N ASN A 97 -37.08 -14.86 44.71
CA ASN A 97 -35.95 -14.48 43.87
C ASN A 97 -36.38 -13.47 42.78
N PRO A 98 -36.71 -12.20 43.14
CA PRO A 98 -36.77 -11.13 42.16
C PRO A 98 -35.34 -10.80 41.70
N SER A 99 -35.13 -10.76 40.39
CA SER A 99 -33.89 -10.27 39.80
C SER A 99 -33.73 -8.77 40.07
N GLU A 100 -32.68 -8.36 40.81
CA GLU A 100 -31.85 -7.19 40.48
C GLU A 100 -30.64 -7.03 41.41
N ASP A 101 -29.65 -6.34 40.85
CA ASP A 101 -28.34 -5.98 41.36
C ASP A 101 -28.30 -5.28 42.73
N ALA A 102 -27.18 -5.50 43.43
CA ALA A 102 -26.38 -4.55 44.22
C ALA A 102 -25.89 -5.10 45.58
N SER A 103 -24.57 -5.25 45.68
CA SER A 103 -23.70 -5.04 46.85
C SER A 103 -24.20 -5.38 48.27
N SER A 104 -23.70 -6.46 48.86
CA SER A 104 -22.64 -6.40 49.90
C SER A 104 -22.58 -7.68 50.75
N THR A 105 -21.38 -8.27 50.77
CA THR A 105 -20.75 -9.01 51.88
C THR A 105 -21.59 -10.00 52.69
N THR A 106 -21.53 -11.28 52.33
CA THR A 106 -21.22 -12.36 53.29
C THR A 106 -20.51 -13.52 52.56
N THR A 107 -19.55 -14.10 53.26
CA THR A 107 -18.53 -15.03 52.80
C THR A 107 -19.09 -16.42 52.48
N ASP A 108 -19.50 -16.64 51.23
CA ASP A 108 -19.80 -17.99 50.74
C ASP A 108 -18.54 -18.63 50.14
N LYS A 109 -18.11 -19.76 50.72
CA LYS A 109 -17.00 -20.58 50.22
C LYS A 109 -17.42 -21.23 48.91
N ARG A 110 -17.42 -20.46 47.83
CA ARG A 110 -17.32 -20.97 46.45
C ARG A 110 -16.09 -21.88 46.44
N GLN A 111 -16.22 -23.09 45.91
CA GLN A 111 -15.06 -23.88 45.51
C GLN A 111 -14.37 -23.09 44.40
N ARG A 112 -13.48 -22.20 44.82
CA ARG A 112 -12.55 -21.46 43.99
C ARG A 112 -11.72 -22.50 43.27
N PHE A 113 -11.66 -22.44 41.95
CA PHE A 113 -10.65 -23.19 41.24
C PHE A 113 -9.30 -22.75 41.80
N ILE A 114 -8.29 -23.63 41.81
CA ILE A 114 -6.96 -23.26 42.34
C ILE A 114 -6.42 -21.99 41.66
N ARG A 115 -6.90 -21.70 40.44
CA ARG A 115 -6.68 -20.51 39.61
C ARG A 115 -7.23 -19.22 40.24
N ASP A 116 -8.33 -19.29 40.97
CA ASP A 116 -8.96 -18.14 41.66
C ASP A 116 -8.25 -17.80 42.99
N TYR A 117 -7.19 -18.53 43.34
CA TYR A 117 -6.26 -18.25 44.44
C TYR A 117 -4.91 -17.70 43.96
N PHE A 118 -4.65 -17.74 42.65
CA PHE A 118 -3.52 -17.03 42.07
C PHE A 118 -4.05 -15.67 41.63
N ASP A 119 -3.38 -14.60 42.05
CA ASP A 119 -3.65 -13.29 41.46
C ASP A 119 -3.50 -13.44 39.94
N ASN A 120 -4.51 -12.99 39.18
CA ASN A 120 -4.31 -12.85 37.75
C ASN A 120 -3.05 -12.01 37.56
N VAL A 121 -2.09 -12.54 36.79
CA VAL A 121 -0.79 -11.89 36.54
C VAL A 121 -0.98 -10.42 36.12
N PHE A 122 -2.08 -10.16 35.42
CA PHE A 122 -2.53 -8.86 34.97
C PHE A 122 -4.03 -8.69 35.27
N SER A 123 -4.50 -7.46 35.52
CA SER A 123 -5.92 -7.13 35.35
C SER A 123 -6.34 -7.37 33.89
N ASP A 124 -7.65 -7.44 33.62
CA ASP A 124 -8.13 -7.66 32.24
C ASP A 124 -7.59 -6.58 31.28
N GLU A 125 -7.61 -5.30 31.69
CA GLU A 125 -7.01 -4.18 30.94
C GLU A 125 -5.51 -4.37 30.68
N LYS A 126 -4.74 -4.79 31.71
CA LYS A 126 -3.30 -5.03 31.56
C LYS A 126 -3.01 -6.27 30.72
N HIS A 127 -3.91 -7.25 30.71
CA HIS A 127 -3.79 -8.43 29.87
C HIS A 127 -4.04 -8.09 28.39
N GLU A 128 -5.05 -7.26 28.10
CA GLU A 128 -5.28 -6.74 26.75
C GLU A 128 -4.11 -5.88 26.28
N GLU A 129 -3.56 -5.03 27.14
CA GLU A 129 -2.37 -4.24 26.82
C GLU A 129 -1.15 -5.15 26.54
N PHE A 130 -0.99 -6.23 27.31
CA PHE A 130 0.06 -7.21 27.09
C PHE A 130 -0.11 -7.95 25.75
N GLU A 131 -1.32 -8.42 25.41
CA GLU A 131 -1.59 -9.06 24.11
C GLU A 131 -1.29 -8.10 22.96
N ARG A 132 -1.65 -6.80 23.10
CA ARG A 132 -1.38 -5.74 22.14
C ARG A 132 0.12 -5.53 21.93
N LEU A 133 0.88 -5.30 23.00
CA LEU A 133 2.33 -5.08 22.91
C LEU A 133 3.05 -6.32 22.37
N LEU A 134 2.58 -7.53 22.74
CA LEU A 134 3.18 -8.77 22.26
C LEU A 134 2.97 -8.98 20.75
N ILE A 135 1.77 -8.69 20.23
CA ILE A 135 1.51 -8.82 18.78
C ILE A 135 2.26 -7.75 17.98
N GLN A 136 2.34 -6.53 18.52
CA GLN A 136 3.14 -5.44 17.95
C GLN A 136 4.62 -5.83 17.88
N PHE A 137 5.18 -6.32 18.98
CA PHE A 137 6.55 -6.83 19.05
C PHE A 137 6.78 -7.97 18.04
N GLN A 138 5.84 -8.92 17.95
CA GLN A 138 5.92 -10.02 16.99
C GLN A 138 5.95 -9.49 15.54
N ALA A 139 5.02 -8.60 15.21
CA ALA A 139 4.82 -8.06 13.87
C ALA A 139 6.04 -7.27 13.40
N ASP A 140 6.55 -6.41 14.27
CA ASP A 140 7.67 -5.54 13.98
C ASP A 140 9.01 -6.29 13.91
N ASN A 141 9.16 -7.38 14.67
CA ASN A 141 10.36 -8.22 14.61
C ASN A 141 10.25 -9.40 13.63
N CYS A 142 9.17 -9.48 12.83
CA CYS A 142 8.97 -10.56 11.87
C CYS A 142 9.04 -11.97 12.49
N LEU A 143 8.58 -12.13 13.73
CA LEU A 143 8.72 -13.39 14.47
C LEU A 143 7.62 -14.41 14.11
N PRO A 144 7.96 -15.71 13.98
CA PRO A 144 6.95 -16.76 13.78
C PRO A 144 6.16 -16.97 15.07
N ASP A 145 4.86 -17.31 15.01
CA ASP A 145 4.01 -17.50 16.20
C ASP A 145 4.62 -18.41 17.28
N ARG A 146 5.46 -19.38 16.89
CA ARG A 146 6.13 -20.29 17.82
C ARG A 146 7.14 -19.59 18.73
N PHE A 147 7.50 -18.33 18.48
CA PHE A 147 8.47 -17.59 19.27
C PHE A 147 8.06 -17.49 20.75
N VAL A 148 6.77 -17.35 21.05
CA VAL A 148 6.24 -17.30 22.42
C VAL A 148 6.49 -18.60 23.21
N GLU A 149 6.64 -19.73 22.51
CA GLU A 149 6.89 -21.05 23.11
C GLU A 149 8.38 -21.45 23.10
N LYS A 150 9.27 -20.63 22.52
CA LYS A 150 10.70 -20.93 22.52
C LYS A 150 11.26 -20.78 23.93
N LYS A 151 12.07 -21.76 24.37
CA LYS A 151 12.69 -21.77 25.69
C LYS A 151 13.51 -20.49 25.97
N SER A 152 14.17 -19.92 24.96
CA SER A 152 14.87 -18.63 25.07
C SER A 152 13.92 -17.49 25.45
N THR A 153 12.80 -17.36 24.74
CA THR A 153 11.76 -16.36 25.02
C THR A 153 11.17 -16.56 26.42
N VAL A 154 10.80 -17.79 26.79
CA VAL A 154 10.27 -18.08 28.13
C VAL A 154 11.28 -17.73 29.23
N ARG A 155 12.58 -18.03 29.03
CA ARG A 155 13.63 -17.63 29.98
C ARG A 155 13.75 -16.11 30.11
N LEU A 156 13.68 -15.37 29.00
CA LEU A 156 13.69 -13.90 29.01
C LEU A 156 12.51 -13.33 29.80
N PHE A 157 11.29 -13.76 29.49
CA PHE A 157 10.10 -13.31 30.23
C PHE A 157 10.15 -13.72 31.71
N THR A 158 10.68 -14.90 32.02
CA THR A 158 10.86 -15.35 33.41
C THR A 158 11.85 -14.46 34.17
N PHE A 159 12.94 -14.05 33.52
CA PHE A 159 13.94 -13.14 34.09
C PHE A 159 13.35 -11.75 34.34
N LEU A 160 12.62 -11.20 33.36
CA LEU A 160 11.96 -9.89 33.50
C LEU A 160 10.89 -9.92 34.59
N ASN A 161 10.01 -10.93 34.56
CA ASN A 161 9.01 -11.17 35.60
C ASN A 161 8.44 -12.59 35.46
N LYS A 162 8.70 -13.44 36.47
CA LYS A 162 8.25 -14.84 36.51
C LYS A 162 6.72 -14.99 36.33
N ALA A 163 5.93 -14.04 36.80
CA ALA A 163 4.48 -14.05 36.61
C ALA A 163 4.10 -13.83 35.13
N CYS A 164 4.78 -12.91 34.43
CA CYS A 164 4.56 -12.62 33.01
C CYS A 164 4.83 -13.82 32.10
N ALA A 165 5.77 -14.70 32.45
CA ALA A 165 6.03 -15.93 31.70
C ALA A 165 4.80 -16.87 31.71
N GLY A 166 4.00 -16.86 32.77
CA GLY A 166 2.74 -17.61 32.85
C GLY A 166 1.59 -16.98 32.06
N ALA A 167 1.68 -15.68 31.73
CA ALA A 167 0.70 -14.96 30.94
C ALA A 167 0.95 -15.03 29.42
N LEU A 168 2.09 -15.58 28.97
CA LEU A 168 2.38 -15.75 27.55
C LEU A 168 1.30 -16.61 26.86
N PRO A 169 0.69 -16.13 25.76
CA PRO A 169 -0.29 -16.91 25.01
C PRO A 169 0.35 -18.13 24.36
N LYS A 170 -0.47 -19.12 24.00
CA LYS A 170 0.01 -20.25 23.19
C LYS A 170 0.10 -19.83 21.73
N ARG A 171 0.91 -20.54 20.95
CA ARG A 171 1.04 -20.31 19.49
C ARG A 171 -0.31 -20.23 18.76
N LYS A 172 -1.28 -21.05 19.18
CA LYS A 172 -2.62 -21.10 18.57
C LYS A 172 -3.47 -19.87 18.87
N ASP A 173 -3.18 -19.19 19.99
CA ASP A 173 -3.93 -18.01 20.43
C ASP A 173 -3.46 -16.76 19.68
N MET A 174 -2.19 -16.75 19.20
CA MET A 174 -1.61 -15.65 18.40
C MET A 174 -2.44 -15.28 17.17
N SER A 175 -3.10 -16.25 16.53
CA SER A 175 -3.97 -15.96 15.39
C SER A 175 -5.22 -15.16 15.78
N ARG A 176 -5.85 -15.50 16.92
CA ARG A 176 -7.00 -14.75 17.44
C ARG A 176 -6.58 -13.35 17.86
N ILE A 177 -5.43 -13.24 18.51
CA ILE A 177 -4.86 -11.95 18.94
C ILE A 177 -4.59 -11.07 17.72
N LEU A 178 -3.90 -11.61 16.70
CA LEU A 178 -3.67 -10.92 15.44
C LEU A 178 -4.97 -10.43 14.80
N ASP A 179 -5.98 -11.29 14.71
CA ASP A 179 -7.28 -10.91 14.15
C ASP A 179 -7.96 -9.75 14.91
N LYS A 180 -7.82 -9.70 16.23
CA LYS A 180 -8.38 -8.61 17.06
C LYS A 180 -7.70 -7.28 16.72
N TYR A 181 -6.37 -7.23 16.79
CA TYR A 181 -5.65 -5.97 16.62
C TYR A 181 -5.54 -5.52 15.17
N SER A 182 -5.40 -6.46 14.22
CA SER A 182 -5.38 -6.10 12.79
C SER A 182 -6.70 -5.49 12.33
N ARG A 183 -7.84 -5.86 12.94
CA ARG A 183 -9.14 -5.24 12.64
C ARG A 183 -9.23 -3.80 13.10
N ALA A 184 -8.69 -3.50 14.29
CA ALA A 184 -8.62 -2.13 14.78
C ALA A 184 -7.71 -1.29 13.87
N ASP A 185 -6.52 -1.81 13.51
CA ASP A 185 -5.61 -1.13 12.59
C ASP A 185 -6.22 -0.93 11.19
N GLU A 186 -6.99 -1.91 10.70
CA GLU A 186 -7.73 -1.82 9.42
C GLU A 186 -8.81 -0.73 9.49
N GLU A 187 -9.61 -0.69 10.56
CA GLU A 187 -10.64 0.32 10.79
C GLU A 187 -10.06 1.73 10.86
N ASP A 188 -8.98 1.94 11.62
CA ASP A 188 -8.29 3.23 11.72
C ASP A 188 -7.78 3.72 10.36
N GLN A 189 -7.27 2.82 9.53
CA GLN A 189 -6.84 3.13 8.16
C GLN A 189 -8.03 3.57 7.29
N PHE A 190 -9.15 2.86 7.34
CA PHE A 190 -10.36 3.23 6.59
C PHE A 190 -10.98 4.53 7.08
N VAL A 191 -10.95 4.81 8.39
CA VAL A 191 -11.38 6.10 8.97
C VAL A 191 -10.51 7.24 8.45
N ALA A 192 -9.17 7.07 8.45
CA ALA A 192 -8.26 8.08 7.90
C ALA A 192 -8.55 8.36 6.41
N LEU A 193 -8.78 7.31 5.62
CA LEU A 193 -9.14 7.44 4.21
C LEU A 193 -10.48 8.13 4.02
N LYS A 194 -11.48 7.82 4.84
CA LYS A 194 -12.80 8.45 4.81
C LYS A 194 -12.72 9.94 5.15
N ASN A 195 -11.97 10.29 6.19
CA ASN A 195 -11.71 11.68 6.55
C ASN A 195 -11.01 12.43 5.41
N ARG A 196 -10.03 11.81 4.75
CA ARG A 196 -9.36 12.40 3.58
C ARG A 196 -10.34 12.60 2.41
N LEU A 197 -11.28 11.69 2.20
CA LEU A 197 -12.32 11.80 1.16
C LEU A 197 -13.29 12.95 1.44
N GLU A 198 -13.85 13.02 2.64
CA GLU A 198 -14.75 14.09 3.07
C GLU A 198 -14.06 15.45 3.00
N TYR A 199 -12.80 15.50 3.40
CA TYR A 199 -12.01 16.72 3.43
C TYR A 199 -11.59 17.21 2.04
N SER A 200 -11.01 16.35 1.20
CA SER A 200 -10.42 16.76 -0.08
C SER A 200 -11.42 16.86 -1.23
N GLY A 201 -12.59 16.21 -1.13
CA GLY A 201 -13.56 16.16 -2.21
C GLY A 201 -13.10 15.41 -3.46
N GLY A 202 -11.95 14.73 -3.43
CA GLY A 202 -11.44 13.89 -4.51
C GLY A 202 -12.24 12.59 -4.70
N ARG A 203 -11.73 11.68 -5.52
CA ARG A 203 -12.29 10.33 -5.67
C ARG A 203 -11.26 9.25 -5.42
N LEU A 204 -11.75 8.11 -4.96
CA LEU A 204 -10.91 7.01 -4.55
C LEU A 204 -10.24 6.35 -5.75
N ASN A 205 -8.98 5.97 -5.60
CA ASN A 205 -8.24 5.23 -6.61
C ASN A 205 -8.13 3.77 -6.20
N PHE A 206 -8.46 2.86 -7.11
CA PHE A 206 -8.19 1.45 -6.95
C PHE A 206 -6.85 1.10 -7.61
N LEU A 207 -5.85 0.80 -6.78
CA LEU A 207 -4.53 0.37 -7.22
C LEU A 207 -4.46 -1.15 -7.15
N SER A 208 -3.96 -1.78 -8.22
CA SER A 208 -3.84 -3.22 -8.25
C SER A 208 -2.57 -3.68 -8.93
N ASP A 209 -1.96 -4.72 -8.36
CA ASP A 209 -0.77 -5.36 -8.90
C ASP A 209 -0.71 -6.84 -8.49
N VAL A 210 0.06 -7.66 -9.20
CA VAL A 210 0.15 -9.11 -8.96
C VAL A 210 1.51 -9.46 -8.38
N TRP A 211 1.50 -10.18 -7.27
CA TRP A 211 2.69 -10.69 -6.61
C TRP A 211 2.68 -12.22 -6.53
N GLN A 212 3.83 -12.84 -6.76
CA GLN A 212 4.02 -14.27 -6.50
C GLN A 212 4.70 -14.47 -5.15
N ASN A 213 4.05 -15.21 -4.26
CA ASN A 213 4.62 -15.51 -2.94
C ASN A 213 5.67 -16.64 -2.99
N VAL A 214 6.33 -16.88 -1.86
CA VAL A 214 7.40 -17.91 -1.73
C VAL A 214 6.94 -19.34 -2.03
N VAL A 215 5.62 -19.60 -1.99
CA VAL A 215 5.02 -20.90 -2.33
C VAL A 215 4.46 -20.94 -3.75
N LYS A 216 4.84 -19.98 -4.61
CA LYS A 216 4.46 -19.88 -6.03
C LYS A 216 2.96 -19.68 -6.28
N VAL A 217 2.26 -19.06 -5.34
CA VAL A 217 0.88 -18.62 -5.52
C VAL A 217 0.87 -17.16 -5.96
N HIS A 218 0.18 -16.89 -7.07
CA HIS A 218 -0.06 -15.53 -7.54
C HIS A 218 -1.22 -14.90 -6.78
N LEU A 219 -0.98 -13.68 -6.29
CA LEU A 219 -1.89 -12.91 -5.46
C LEU A 219 -2.08 -11.52 -6.05
N LEU A 220 -3.32 -11.12 -6.27
CA LEU A 220 -3.71 -9.77 -6.63
C LEU A 220 -3.74 -8.93 -5.35
N GLY A 221 -2.78 -8.03 -5.20
CA GLY A 221 -2.79 -6.99 -4.18
C GLY A 221 -3.73 -5.87 -4.61
N CYS A 222 -4.69 -5.54 -3.75
CA CYS A 222 -5.66 -4.47 -3.98
C CYS A 222 -5.52 -3.42 -2.89
N MET A 223 -5.24 -2.19 -3.29
CA MET A 223 -5.08 -1.05 -2.39
C MET A 223 -5.98 0.09 -2.84
N LEU A 224 -6.39 0.93 -1.88
CA LEU A 224 -7.15 2.13 -2.14
C LEU A 224 -6.31 3.34 -1.77
N ALA A 225 -6.32 4.36 -2.63
CA ALA A 225 -5.49 5.54 -2.45
C ALA A 225 -6.28 6.84 -2.71
N LEU A 226 -5.98 7.86 -1.92
CA LEU A 226 -6.47 9.22 -2.11
C LEU A 226 -5.46 10.22 -1.52
N PHE A 227 -4.84 11.03 -2.38
CA PHE A 227 -3.86 12.06 -2.00
C PHE A 227 -2.90 11.60 -0.89
N GLY A 228 -2.08 10.58 -1.19
CA GLY A 228 -1.10 10.03 -0.24
C GLY A 228 -1.66 9.11 0.85
N THR A 229 -2.97 9.13 1.12
CA THR A 229 -3.59 8.22 2.10
C THR A 229 -3.90 6.89 1.43
N ILE A 230 -3.25 5.83 1.90
CA ILE A 230 -3.28 4.51 1.26
C ILE A 230 -3.70 3.45 2.28
N VAL A 231 -4.60 2.57 1.87
CA VAL A 231 -5.09 1.45 2.69
C VAL A 231 -5.03 0.14 1.92
N ASN A 232 -4.76 -0.95 2.64
CA ASN A 232 -4.82 -2.29 2.09
C ASN A 232 -6.27 -2.77 2.02
N PHE A 233 -6.83 -2.94 0.82
CA PHE A 233 -8.19 -3.44 0.66
C PHE A 233 -8.27 -4.96 0.66
N GLY A 234 -7.32 -5.61 0.01
CA GLY A 234 -7.35 -7.06 -0.09
C GLY A 234 -6.12 -7.69 -0.73
N LEU A 235 -6.00 -9.01 -0.54
CA LEU A 235 -4.97 -9.84 -1.15
C LEU A 235 -5.64 -11.13 -1.61
N PHE A 236 -5.96 -11.21 -2.90
CA PHE A 236 -6.81 -12.26 -3.47
C PHE A 236 -5.98 -13.22 -4.31
N SER A 237 -6.21 -14.52 -4.18
CA SER A 237 -5.59 -15.49 -5.09
C SER A 237 -6.09 -15.30 -6.51
N THR A 238 -5.18 -15.30 -7.47
CA THR A 238 -5.53 -15.33 -8.88
C THR A 238 -5.78 -16.77 -9.32
N GLY A 239 -6.73 -16.96 -10.25
CA GLY A 239 -7.04 -18.29 -10.80
C GLY A 239 -5.96 -18.78 -11.76
N SER A 240 -6.22 -19.91 -12.43
CA SER A 240 -5.31 -20.46 -13.44
C SER A 240 -5.30 -19.68 -14.76
N ARG A 241 -6.21 -18.71 -14.93
CA ARG A 241 -6.26 -17.82 -16.10
C ARG A 241 -5.57 -16.51 -15.75
N HIS A 242 -4.60 -16.13 -16.57
CA HIS A 242 -3.83 -14.88 -16.45
C HIS A 242 -3.93 -13.99 -17.70
N ASP A 243 -4.90 -14.27 -18.57
CA ASP A 243 -5.18 -13.43 -19.73
C ASP A 243 -5.91 -12.13 -19.34
N GLY A 244 -5.80 -11.08 -20.14
CA GLY A 244 -6.36 -9.76 -19.84
C GLY A 244 -7.88 -9.74 -19.64
N VAL A 245 -8.62 -10.71 -20.19
CA VAL A 245 -10.06 -10.85 -19.92
C VAL A 245 -10.28 -11.33 -18.48
N ALA A 246 -9.56 -12.36 -18.06
CA ALA A 246 -9.65 -12.88 -16.69
C ALA A 246 -9.21 -11.86 -15.64
N ILE A 247 -8.14 -11.09 -15.92
CA ILE A 247 -7.71 -9.98 -15.05
C ILE A 247 -8.79 -8.91 -14.99
N GLY A 248 -9.36 -8.52 -16.14
CA GLY A 248 -10.47 -7.56 -16.20
C GLY A 248 -11.69 -8.01 -15.39
N GLU A 249 -12.09 -9.28 -15.50
CA GLU A 249 -13.18 -9.87 -14.73
C GLU A 249 -12.91 -9.82 -13.22
N GLN A 250 -11.71 -10.23 -12.80
CA GLN A 250 -11.33 -10.22 -11.39
C GLN A 250 -11.29 -8.79 -10.82
N MET A 251 -10.73 -7.84 -11.57
CA MET A 251 -10.70 -6.43 -11.18
C MET A 251 -12.10 -5.83 -11.10
N GLU A 252 -12.99 -6.12 -12.07
CA GLU A 252 -14.37 -5.64 -12.02
C GLU A 252 -15.13 -6.19 -10.80
N PHE A 253 -14.89 -7.45 -10.43
CA PHE A 253 -15.45 -8.02 -9.21
C PHE A 253 -15.01 -7.25 -7.96
N VAL A 254 -13.72 -6.92 -7.85
CA VAL A 254 -13.18 -6.11 -6.73
C VAL A 254 -13.75 -4.69 -6.76
N MET A 255 -13.86 -4.06 -7.94
CA MET A 255 -14.47 -2.73 -8.09
C MET A 255 -15.93 -2.71 -7.61
N LYS A 256 -16.70 -3.77 -7.91
CA LYS A 256 -18.07 -3.92 -7.42
C LYS A 256 -18.13 -4.07 -5.89
N ASP A 257 -17.20 -4.81 -5.29
CA ASP A 257 -17.10 -4.94 -3.82
C ASP A 257 -16.73 -3.61 -3.14
N ILE A 258 -15.77 -2.86 -3.72
CA ILE A 258 -15.41 -1.51 -3.26
C ILE A 258 -16.64 -0.59 -3.29
N ASN A 259 -17.37 -0.57 -4.40
CA ASN A 259 -18.59 0.23 -4.54
C ASN A 259 -19.70 -0.21 -3.56
N ALA A 260 -19.89 -1.52 -3.37
CA ALA A 260 -20.87 -2.06 -2.42
C ALA A 260 -20.56 -1.67 -0.96
N LYS A 261 -19.29 -1.42 -0.64
CA LYS A 261 -18.83 -0.90 0.66
C LYS A 261 -18.97 0.63 0.78
N GLY A 262 -19.58 1.30 -0.19
CA GLY A 262 -19.89 2.73 -0.15
C GLY A 262 -18.80 3.64 -0.69
N TRP A 263 -17.76 3.09 -1.32
CA TRP A 263 -16.68 3.88 -1.89
C TRP A 263 -16.94 4.21 -3.36
N GLN A 264 -16.69 5.45 -3.77
CA GLN A 264 -16.79 5.83 -5.18
C GLN A 264 -15.41 5.84 -5.85
N ILE A 265 -15.18 4.91 -6.77
CA ILE A 265 -13.95 4.84 -7.54
C ILE A 265 -13.92 5.96 -8.60
N GLY A 266 -12.84 6.74 -8.62
CA GLY A 266 -12.54 7.73 -9.65
C GLY A 266 -11.52 7.26 -10.67
N ALA A 267 -10.56 6.43 -10.24
CA ALA A 267 -9.58 5.83 -11.14
C ALA A 267 -9.17 4.41 -10.74
N VAL A 268 -8.67 3.68 -11.72
CA VAL A 268 -8.06 2.36 -11.59
C VAL A 268 -6.65 2.42 -12.16
N VAL A 269 -5.66 1.97 -11.38
CA VAL A 269 -4.25 2.01 -11.76
C VAL A 269 -3.63 0.62 -11.66
N THR A 270 -2.97 0.17 -12.73
CA THR A 270 -2.23 -1.11 -12.77
C THR A 270 -0.87 -0.95 -13.45
N ASP A 271 0.00 -1.96 -13.38
CA ASP A 271 1.27 -1.98 -14.14
C ASP A 271 1.03 -1.95 -15.68
N ASP A 272 2.06 -1.71 -16.48
CA ASP A 272 1.91 -1.65 -17.95
C ASP A 272 2.14 -3.00 -18.66
N ALA A 273 2.01 -4.12 -17.93
CA ALA A 273 2.08 -5.43 -18.55
C ALA A 273 0.94 -5.65 -19.55
N GLY A 274 1.20 -6.33 -20.67
CA GLY A 274 0.22 -6.46 -21.76
C GLY A 274 -1.17 -6.98 -21.34
N GLN A 275 -1.24 -7.90 -20.36
CA GLN A 275 -2.51 -8.41 -19.84
C GLN A 275 -3.26 -7.37 -18.99
N CYS A 276 -2.54 -6.59 -18.19
CA CYS A 276 -3.09 -5.48 -17.40
C CYS A 276 -3.52 -4.31 -18.28
N GLY A 277 -2.74 -3.99 -19.33
CA GLY A 277 -3.11 -3.01 -20.35
C GLY A 277 -4.40 -3.40 -21.07
N ARG A 278 -4.54 -4.68 -21.44
CA ARG A 278 -5.79 -5.20 -22.01
C ARG A 278 -6.95 -5.15 -21.03
N ALA A 279 -6.75 -5.53 -19.77
CA ALA A 279 -7.77 -5.43 -18.73
C ALA A 279 -8.28 -3.99 -18.58
N ARG A 280 -7.38 -3.00 -18.53
CA ARG A 280 -7.73 -1.57 -18.50
C ARG A 280 -8.58 -1.16 -19.70
N ARG A 281 -8.17 -1.52 -20.93
CA ARG A 281 -8.93 -1.18 -22.15
C ARG A 281 -10.33 -1.79 -22.18
N ILE A 282 -10.49 -3.01 -21.65
CA ILE A 282 -11.80 -3.64 -21.47
C ILE A 282 -12.62 -2.84 -20.46
N LEU A 283 -12.07 -2.61 -19.26
CA LEU A 283 -12.79 -1.95 -18.18
C LEU A 283 -13.12 -0.49 -18.48
N ALA A 284 -12.33 0.20 -19.30
CA ALA A 284 -12.61 1.56 -19.76
C ALA A 284 -13.93 1.67 -20.54
N LEU A 285 -14.26 0.67 -21.37
CA LEU A 285 -15.56 0.61 -22.07
C LEU A 285 -16.71 0.31 -21.11
N ARG A 286 -16.47 -0.52 -20.09
CA ARG A 286 -17.49 -0.96 -19.13
C ARG A 286 -17.77 0.09 -18.05
N HIS A 287 -16.78 0.92 -17.73
CA HIS A 287 -16.86 1.97 -16.69
C HIS A 287 -16.39 3.32 -17.26
N PRO A 288 -17.10 3.91 -18.23
CA PRO A 288 -16.65 5.09 -18.97
C PRO A 288 -16.47 6.34 -18.10
N ARG A 289 -17.01 6.35 -16.87
CA ARG A 289 -16.89 7.42 -15.88
C ARG A 289 -15.75 7.23 -14.88
N ILE A 290 -14.88 6.24 -15.10
CA ILE A 290 -13.69 5.97 -14.29
C ILE A 290 -12.46 6.17 -15.19
N ALA A 291 -11.41 6.77 -14.65
CA ALA A 291 -10.13 6.87 -15.34
C ALA A 291 -9.34 5.55 -15.23
N PHE A 292 -8.83 5.02 -16.33
CA PHE A 292 -7.98 3.83 -16.32
C PHE A 292 -6.56 4.23 -16.69
N ILE A 293 -5.65 4.12 -15.72
CA ILE A 293 -4.31 4.71 -15.80
C ILE A 293 -3.26 3.60 -15.68
N ARG A 294 -2.20 3.70 -16.47
CA ARG A 294 -1.02 2.84 -16.30
C ARG A 294 -0.11 3.40 -15.20
N CYS A 295 0.67 2.53 -14.56
CA CYS A 295 1.68 2.95 -13.61
C CYS A 295 2.81 3.72 -14.34
N PHE A 296 2.88 5.03 -14.16
CA PHE A 296 3.93 5.86 -14.75
C PHE A 296 5.30 5.67 -14.12
N ALA A 297 5.37 5.23 -12.86
CA ALA A 297 6.63 4.80 -12.26
C ALA A 297 7.21 3.60 -13.02
N HIS A 298 6.37 2.62 -13.37
CA HIS A 298 6.77 1.49 -14.19
C HIS A 298 7.09 1.90 -15.63
N ASP A 299 6.31 2.82 -16.21
CA ASP A 299 6.58 3.35 -17.56
C ASP A 299 7.94 4.08 -17.65
N VAL A 300 8.29 4.91 -16.66
CA VAL A 300 9.63 5.52 -16.58
C VAL A 300 10.72 4.47 -16.40
N ASN A 301 10.48 3.41 -15.63
CA ASN A 301 11.43 2.29 -15.54
C ASN A 301 11.65 1.62 -16.91
N ASN A 302 10.58 1.42 -17.68
CA ASN A 302 10.70 0.88 -19.03
C ASN A 302 11.37 1.86 -19.99
N LEU A 303 11.22 3.17 -19.79
CA LEU A 303 11.94 4.18 -20.55
C LEU A 303 13.45 4.12 -20.30
N VAL A 304 13.89 3.94 -19.05
CA VAL A 304 15.32 3.77 -18.73
C VAL A 304 15.90 2.58 -19.49
N LYS A 305 15.16 1.46 -19.59
CA LYS A 305 15.57 0.30 -20.41
C LYS A 305 15.75 0.66 -21.88
N SER A 306 14.84 1.43 -22.46
CA SER A 306 14.97 1.90 -23.85
C SER A 306 16.19 2.79 -24.05
N VAL A 307 16.49 3.68 -23.10
CA VAL A 307 17.69 4.55 -23.14
C VAL A 307 18.98 3.74 -22.98
N LEU A 308 18.96 2.69 -22.16
CA LEU A 308 20.09 1.77 -21.99
C LEU A 308 20.43 0.96 -23.24
N ASN A 309 19.43 0.72 -24.10
CA ASN A 309 19.57 0.01 -25.36
C ASN A 309 19.92 0.93 -26.54
N SER A 310 20.11 2.24 -26.31
CA SER A 310 20.59 3.15 -27.34
C SER A 310 22.12 3.25 -27.36
N SER A 311 22.67 4.34 -27.89
CA SER A 311 24.10 4.66 -27.91
C SER A 311 24.83 4.54 -26.55
N PHE A 312 24.11 4.53 -25.42
CA PHE A 312 24.65 4.38 -24.06
C PHE A 312 24.98 2.94 -23.64
N GLN A 313 24.62 1.93 -24.42
CA GLN A 313 24.78 0.52 -24.04
C GLN A 313 26.24 0.16 -23.70
N SER A 314 27.17 0.53 -24.59
CA SER A 314 28.61 0.23 -24.44
C SER A 314 29.22 0.92 -23.22
N LEU A 315 28.90 2.20 -23.03
CA LEU A 315 29.34 2.99 -21.89
C LEU A 315 28.85 2.40 -20.56
N THR A 316 27.57 2.03 -20.51
CA THR A 316 26.95 1.44 -19.32
C THR A 316 27.63 0.13 -18.93
N LYS A 317 27.90 -0.75 -19.91
CA LYS A 317 28.63 -2.00 -19.70
C LYS A 317 30.00 -1.73 -19.07
N LYS A 318 30.77 -0.78 -19.60
CA LYS A 318 32.10 -0.41 -19.07
C LYS A 318 32.03 0.13 -17.64
N ALA A 319 31.11 1.07 -17.37
CA ALA A 319 30.95 1.67 -16.06
C ALA A 319 30.52 0.64 -15.00
N SER A 320 29.55 -0.22 -15.33
CA SER A 320 29.09 -1.29 -14.44
C SER A 320 30.19 -2.33 -14.19
N LEU A 321 30.91 -2.75 -15.23
CA LEU A 321 32.00 -3.73 -15.07
C LEU A 321 33.11 -3.17 -14.17
N ALA A 322 33.44 -1.88 -14.30
CA ALA A 322 34.44 -1.23 -13.46
C ALA A 322 34.03 -1.17 -11.98
N THR A 323 32.78 -0.78 -11.67
CA THR A 323 32.30 -0.71 -10.28
C THR A 323 32.19 -2.10 -9.64
N VAL A 324 31.68 -3.09 -10.38
CA VAL A 324 31.62 -4.48 -9.88
C VAL A 324 33.01 -5.05 -9.66
N THR A 325 33.95 -4.82 -10.58
CA THR A 325 35.33 -5.32 -10.44
C THR A 325 36.01 -4.74 -9.20
N LEU A 326 35.83 -3.43 -8.93
CA LEU A 326 36.33 -2.80 -7.71
C LEU A 326 35.68 -3.43 -6.48
N ASN A 327 34.35 -3.47 -6.41
CA ASN A 327 33.61 -3.94 -5.25
C ASN A 327 33.84 -5.44 -4.95
N ALA A 328 34.02 -6.26 -5.99
CA ALA A 328 34.32 -7.69 -5.85
C ALA A 328 35.75 -7.93 -5.33
N SER A 329 36.71 -7.04 -5.65
CA SER A 329 38.07 -7.10 -5.12
C SER A 329 38.21 -6.33 -3.80
N SER A 330 37.31 -6.64 -2.86
CA SER A 330 37.18 -5.96 -1.58
C SER A 330 38.43 -6.02 -0.69
N SER A 331 39.33 -7.00 -0.93
CA SER A 331 40.57 -7.20 -0.17
C SER A 331 41.83 -6.62 -0.83
N LYS A 332 41.80 -6.30 -2.14
CA LYS A 332 42.99 -5.83 -2.89
C LYS A 332 42.71 -4.53 -3.63
N TRP A 333 41.98 -4.59 -4.75
CA TRP A 333 41.84 -3.43 -5.63
C TRP A 333 40.98 -2.33 -5.02
N LEU A 334 39.92 -2.68 -4.29
CA LEU A 334 39.12 -1.71 -3.55
C LEU A 334 39.94 -0.98 -2.48
N VAL A 335 40.72 -1.72 -1.69
CA VAL A 335 41.59 -1.16 -0.64
C VAL A 335 42.63 -0.21 -1.23
N ARG A 336 43.24 -0.61 -2.35
CA ARG A 336 44.23 0.22 -3.08
C ARG A 336 43.59 1.48 -3.66
N ALA A 337 42.39 1.37 -4.26
CA ALA A 337 41.63 2.50 -4.75
C ALA A 337 41.28 3.46 -3.60
N HIS A 338 40.70 2.96 -2.51
CA HIS A 338 40.39 3.73 -1.32
C HIS A 338 41.60 4.42 -0.69
N THR A 339 42.78 3.79 -0.73
CA THR A 339 44.03 4.43 -0.27
C THR A 339 44.37 5.66 -1.11
N VAL A 340 44.27 5.55 -2.44
CA VAL A 340 44.47 6.68 -3.35
C VAL A 340 43.40 7.75 -3.11
N LEU A 341 42.12 7.37 -3.06
CA LEU A 341 41.02 8.31 -2.79
C LEU A 341 41.19 9.06 -1.46
N LYS A 342 41.60 8.36 -0.40
CA LYS A 342 41.85 8.98 0.91
C LYS A 342 43.01 9.99 0.83
N SER A 343 44.05 9.68 0.06
CA SER A 343 45.16 10.63 -0.17
C SER A 343 44.76 11.84 -1.01
N THR A 344 43.86 11.67 -2.00
CA THR A 344 43.43 12.73 -2.91
C THR A 344 42.35 13.63 -2.29
N TYR A 345 41.40 13.05 -1.58
CA TYR A 345 40.16 13.70 -1.13
C TYR A 345 39.97 13.69 0.40
N GLY A 346 40.89 13.07 1.16
CA GLY A 346 40.80 12.96 2.64
C GLY A 346 39.93 11.84 3.17
N LYS A 347 39.18 11.18 2.30
CA LYS A 347 38.17 10.18 2.67
C LYS A 347 38.07 9.08 1.64
N SER A 348 37.59 7.94 2.11
CA SER A 348 37.20 6.83 1.27
C SER A 348 35.73 6.99 0.91
N LEU A 349 35.37 6.81 -0.37
CA LEU A 349 34.01 6.87 -0.86
C LEU A 349 33.67 5.57 -1.57
N GLY A 350 32.51 4.98 -1.28
CA GLY A 350 32.10 3.68 -1.85
C GLY A 350 31.61 3.78 -3.29
N PHE A 351 31.66 2.68 -4.04
CA PHE A 351 31.18 2.62 -5.42
C PHE A 351 29.80 1.98 -5.49
N ILE A 352 28.93 2.51 -6.35
CA ILE A 352 27.58 1.99 -6.52
C ILE A 352 27.51 1.07 -7.73
N ASN A 353 27.12 -0.19 -7.49
CA ASN A 353 26.82 -1.13 -8.55
C ASN A 353 25.50 -0.74 -9.22
N LEU A 354 25.48 -0.83 -10.55
CA LEU A 354 24.25 -0.81 -11.30
C LEU A 354 23.43 -2.07 -10.96
N CYS A 355 22.19 -1.87 -10.54
CA CYS A 355 21.22 -2.91 -10.24
C CYS A 355 20.06 -2.81 -11.24
N GLU A 356 19.89 -3.84 -12.06
CA GLU A 356 18.83 -3.91 -13.08
C GLU A 356 17.43 -3.76 -12.46
N THR A 357 17.17 -4.35 -11.30
CA THR A 357 15.84 -4.26 -10.66
C THR A 357 15.61 -2.90 -9.98
N ARG A 358 16.64 -2.06 -9.83
CA ARG A 358 16.58 -0.75 -9.19
C ARG A 358 17.29 0.30 -10.04
N TRP A 359 16.66 0.70 -11.14
CA TRP A 359 17.22 1.59 -12.17
C TRP A 359 17.78 2.94 -11.67
N ASN A 360 17.32 3.46 -10.53
CA ASN A 360 17.89 4.66 -9.91
C ASN A 360 19.36 4.47 -9.48
N SER A 361 19.81 3.21 -9.34
CA SER A 361 21.22 2.85 -9.13
C SER A 361 22.11 3.19 -10.33
N MET A 362 21.55 3.45 -11.52
CA MET A 362 22.33 3.82 -12.70
C MET A 362 22.97 5.19 -12.55
N GLN A 363 22.16 6.19 -12.17
CA GLN A 363 22.68 7.51 -11.83
C GLN A 363 23.69 7.39 -10.69
N GLY A 364 23.37 6.61 -9.65
CA GLY A 364 24.28 6.33 -8.54
C GLY A 364 25.61 5.73 -8.99
N CYS A 365 25.60 4.75 -9.90
CA CYS A 365 26.78 4.11 -10.46
C CYS A 365 27.67 5.15 -11.16
N PHE A 366 27.10 5.94 -12.07
CA PHE A 366 27.85 6.91 -12.87
C PHE A 366 28.40 8.04 -12.00
N ALA A 367 27.55 8.63 -11.17
CA ALA A 367 27.94 9.68 -10.25
C ALA A 367 28.96 9.19 -9.22
N SER A 368 28.88 7.93 -8.77
CA SER A 368 29.86 7.38 -7.81
C SER A 368 31.28 7.30 -8.38
N LEU A 369 31.42 7.18 -9.70
CA LEU A 369 32.70 7.24 -10.41
C LEU A 369 33.12 8.69 -10.69
N LEU A 370 32.20 9.52 -11.21
CA LEU A 370 32.48 10.92 -11.59
C LEU A 370 33.00 11.76 -10.41
N ARG A 371 32.38 11.61 -9.24
CA ARG A 371 32.73 12.36 -8.03
C ARG A 371 34.17 12.16 -7.54
N VAL A 372 34.84 11.09 -8.00
CA VAL A 372 36.23 10.74 -7.67
C VAL A 372 37.11 10.50 -8.91
N ARG A 373 36.74 11.10 -10.04
CA ARG A 373 37.40 10.93 -11.35
C ARG A 373 38.93 11.00 -11.27
N ASN A 374 39.50 12.07 -10.69
CA ASN A 374 40.95 12.20 -10.65
C ASN A 374 41.63 11.18 -9.73
N GLY A 375 41.00 10.79 -8.62
CA GLY A 375 41.51 9.73 -7.75
C GLY A 375 41.52 8.37 -8.45
N LEU A 376 40.49 8.05 -9.24
CA LEU A 376 40.44 6.83 -10.04
C LEU A 376 41.47 6.84 -11.18
N HIS A 377 41.69 7.99 -11.82
CA HIS A 377 42.75 8.15 -12.80
C HIS A 377 44.14 7.93 -12.18
N GLN A 378 44.42 8.54 -11.02
CA GLN A 378 45.68 8.33 -10.28
C GLN A 378 45.86 6.88 -9.86
N PHE A 379 44.78 6.23 -9.40
CA PHE A 379 44.77 4.81 -9.06
C PHE A 379 45.16 3.95 -10.26
N ALA A 380 44.53 4.17 -11.42
CA ALA A 380 44.84 3.41 -12.63
C ALA A 380 46.29 3.63 -13.09
N VAL A 381 46.77 4.88 -13.11
CA VAL A 381 48.18 5.19 -13.46
C VAL A 381 49.17 4.52 -12.49
N LYS A 382 48.84 4.47 -11.20
CA LYS A 382 49.74 3.91 -10.18
C LYS A 382 49.90 2.39 -10.28
N TYR A 383 48.86 1.67 -10.71
CA TYR A 383 48.81 0.21 -10.63
C TYR A 383 48.70 -0.50 -11.98
N MET A 384 48.61 0.21 -13.10
CA MET A 384 48.42 -0.40 -14.43
C MET A 384 49.53 -1.37 -14.86
N ASP A 385 50.75 -1.22 -14.34
CA ASP A 385 51.88 -2.11 -14.65
C ASP A 385 51.90 -3.36 -13.76
N ASP A 386 50.99 -3.48 -12.78
CA ASP A 386 50.80 -4.69 -11.98
C ASP A 386 50.13 -5.77 -12.84
N ALA A 387 50.75 -6.94 -12.96
CA ALA A 387 50.27 -8.03 -13.81
C ALA A 387 48.87 -8.56 -13.42
N GLU A 388 48.42 -8.29 -12.18
CA GLU A 388 47.08 -8.67 -11.72
C GLU A 388 46.05 -7.53 -11.85
N PHE A 389 46.44 -6.37 -12.43
CA PHE A 389 45.53 -5.24 -12.59
C PHE A 389 44.38 -5.62 -13.54
N PRO A 390 43.11 -5.51 -13.11
CA PRO A 390 42.01 -6.01 -13.93
C PRO A 390 41.78 -5.15 -15.17
N GLU A 391 41.59 -5.82 -16.31
CA GLU A 391 41.36 -5.16 -17.61
C GLU A 391 40.21 -4.14 -17.56
N ALA A 392 39.14 -4.48 -16.84
CA ALA A 392 37.97 -3.63 -16.63
C ALA A 392 38.28 -2.24 -16.04
N LEU A 393 39.40 -2.09 -15.30
CA LEU A 393 39.77 -0.85 -14.64
C LEU A 393 40.64 0.06 -15.53
N HIS A 394 41.12 -0.40 -16.69
CA HIS A 394 41.86 0.44 -17.63
C HIS A 394 41.03 1.60 -18.18
N VAL A 395 39.70 1.46 -18.16
CA VAL A 395 38.75 2.50 -18.59
C VAL A 395 38.96 3.82 -17.85
N PHE A 396 39.49 3.81 -16.62
CA PHE A 396 39.74 5.03 -15.85
C PHE A 396 40.84 5.93 -16.44
N ARG A 397 41.65 5.44 -17.39
CA ARG A 397 42.62 6.25 -18.14
C ARG A 397 42.05 6.84 -19.43
N ASP A 398 40.90 6.36 -19.90
CA ASP A 398 40.31 6.80 -21.16
C ASP A 398 39.59 8.15 -20.97
N PRO A 399 40.08 9.26 -21.55
CA PRO A 399 39.41 10.56 -21.44
C PRO A 399 38.02 10.56 -22.07
N ASN A 400 37.83 9.77 -23.14
CA ASN A 400 36.56 9.67 -23.84
C ASN A 400 35.52 8.93 -22.98
N PHE A 401 35.92 7.90 -22.22
CA PHE A 401 35.04 7.28 -21.22
C PHE A 401 34.48 8.31 -20.25
N TRP A 402 35.34 9.17 -19.68
CA TRP A 402 34.89 10.17 -18.71
C TRP A 402 33.96 11.22 -19.32
N GLN A 403 34.26 11.70 -20.53
CA GLN A 403 33.41 12.65 -21.24
C GLN A 403 32.03 12.04 -21.55
N GLN A 404 32.01 10.79 -22.02
CA GLN A 404 30.77 10.07 -22.29
C GLN A 404 29.99 9.77 -21.00
N LEU A 405 30.67 9.41 -19.91
CA LEU A 405 30.06 9.14 -18.60
C LEU A 405 29.37 10.39 -18.03
N GLU A 406 30.02 11.55 -18.12
CA GLU A 406 29.47 12.85 -17.70
C GLU A 406 28.24 13.25 -18.54
N ALA A 407 28.28 13.02 -19.85
CA ALA A 407 27.13 13.23 -20.72
C ALA A 407 25.97 12.29 -20.37
N ALA A 408 26.26 11.00 -20.17
CA ALA A 408 25.25 10.01 -19.84
C ALA A 408 24.59 10.29 -18.48
N GLU A 409 25.37 10.68 -17.47
CA GLU A 409 24.81 11.05 -16.17
C GLU A 409 23.80 12.19 -16.29
N ARG A 410 24.10 13.23 -17.08
CA ARG A 410 23.16 14.34 -17.31
C ARG A 410 21.86 13.91 -17.98
N VAL A 411 21.92 12.94 -18.89
CA VAL A 411 20.74 12.36 -19.58
C VAL A 411 19.91 11.49 -18.62
N ILE A 412 20.55 10.73 -17.72
CA ILE A 412 19.87 9.77 -16.84
C ILE A 412 19.35 10.42 -15.55
N ARG A 413 19.97 11.51 -15.09
CA ARG A 413 19.57 12.19 -13.86
C ARG A 413 18.08 12.60 -13.85
N PRO A 414 17.51 13.19 -14.92
CA PRO A 414 16.07 13.46 -15.00
C PRO A 414 15.20 12.20 -14.88
N LEU A 415 15.63 11.07 -15.45
CA LEU A 415 14.90 9.79 -15.34
C LEU A 415 14.86 9.28 -13.90
N SER A 416 15.99 9.36 -13.19
CA SER A 416 16.06 8.95 -11.78
C SER A 416 15.21 9.86 -10.89
N ASN A 417 15.21 11.17 -11.15
CA ASN A 417 14.33 12.12 -10.47
C ASN A 417 12.85 11.81 -10.73
N ALA A 418 12.48 11.58 -11.98
CA ALA A 418 11.11 11.21 -12.37
C ALA A 418 10.66 9.91 -11.67
N SER A 419 11.51 8.90 -11.65
CA SER A 419 11.27 7.63 -10.95
C SER A 419 10.97 7.87 -9.46
N TYR A 420 11.83 8.60 -8.74
CA TYR A 420 11.59 8.90 -7.33
C TYR A 420 10.33 9.73 -7.08
N LYS A 421 10.00 10.65 -7.99
CA LYS A 421 8.81 11.51 -7.89
C LYS A 421 7.53 10.70 -8.09
N LEU A 422 7.50 9.86 -9.12
CA LEU A 422 6.33 9.06 -9.48
C LEU A 422 6.11 7.85 -8.56
N GLN A 423 7.10 7.45 -7.76
CA GLN A 423 6.95 6.39 -6.75
C GLN A 423 6.45 6.89 -5.39
N ARG A 424 6.33 8.20 -5.19
CA ARG A 424 5.78 8.80 -3.95
C ARG A 424 4.34 8.34 -3.74
N ASP A 425 3.92 8.30 -2.47
CA ASP A 425 2.52 7.99 -2.12
C ASP A 425 1.56 9.09 -2.59
N GLU A 426 2.03 10.35 -2.60
CA GLU A 426 1.29 11.49 -3.14
C GLU A 426 1.97 12.03 -4.40
N ASN A 427 1.22 11.96 -5.50
CA ASN A 427 1.53 12.55 -6.80
C ASN A 427 0.26 12.69 -7.62
N THR A 428 0.32 13.52 -8.65
CA THR A 428 -0.81 13.83 -9.53
C THR A 428 -0.44 13.60 -10.99
N LEU A 429 -1.42 13.60 -11.89
CA LEU A 429 -1.17 13.61 -13.34
C LEU A 429 -0.35 14.84 -13.79
N ALA A 430 -0.40 15.97 -13.07
CA ALA A 430 0.45 17.11 -13.36
C ALA A 430 1.93 16.80 -13.15
N ASP A 431 2.25 16.00 -12.13
CA ASP A 431 3.62 15.56 -11.88
C ASP A 431 4.17 14.68 -13.00
N VAL A 432 3.31 13.88 -13.64
CA VAL A 432 3.68 13.10 -14.83
C VAL A 432 4.08 14.03 -15.96
N VAL A 433 3.28 15.04 -16.29
CA VAL A 433 3.62 16.01 -17.34
C VAL A 433 4.94 16.72 -17.07
N VAL A 434 5.16 17.14 -15.80
CA VAL A 434 6.43 17.72 -15.36
C VAL A 434 7.60 16.76 -15.53
N CYS A 435 7.43 15.47 -15.22
CA CYS A 435 8.47 14.47 -15.43
C CYS A 435 8.81 14.30 -16.92
N TYR A 436 7.80 14.17 -17.79
CA TYR A 436 8.01 14.07 -19.25
C TYR A 436 8.74 15.28 -19.80
N ARG A 437 8.33 16.48 -19.37
CA ARG A 437 8.99 17.75 -19.70
C ARG A 437 10.46 17.78 -19.27
N ASP A 438 10.75 17.41 -18.03
CA ASP A 438 12.12 17.47 -17.48
C ASP A 438 13.03 16.43 -18.14
N ILE A 439 12.49 15.25 -18.46
CA ILE A 439 13.19 14.22 -19.24
C ILE A 439 13.46 14.74 -20.66
N TYR A 440 12.43 15.28 -21.34
CA TYR A 440 12.56 15.86 -22.67
C TYR A 440 13.61 16.98 -22.71
N ARG A 441 13.59 17.90 -21.74
CA ARG A 441 14.61 18.95 -21.59
C ARG A 441 16.02 18.36 -21.41
N GLY A 442 16.14 17.30 -20.60
CA GLY A 442 17.40 16.58 -20.43
C GLY A 442 17.90 15.93 -21.73
N PHE A 443 17.00 15.41 -22.54
CA PHE A 443 17.31 14.77 -23.83
C PHE A 443 17.61 15.77 -24.94
N LEU A 444 17.05 16.99 -24.88
CA LEU A 444 17.38 18.12 -25.75
C LEU A 444 18.78 18.71 -25.50
N GLY A 445 19.44 18.34 -24.40
CA GLY A 445 20.78 18.82 -24.05
C GLY A 445 21.87 18.30 -24.99
N ASP A 446 23.05 18.00 -24.44
CA ASP A 446 24.19 17.59 -25.26
C ASP A 446 23.88 16.35 -26.12
N PHE A 447 24.28 16.42 -27.39
CA PHE A 447 24.33 15.36 -28.41
C PHE A 447 23.21 15.24 -29.46
N ASP A 448 22.38 16.26 -29.75
CA ASP A 448 21.40 16.16 -30.87
C ASP A 448 20.65 14.81 -30.85
N ASN A 449 20.28 14.36 -29.63
CA ASN A 449 19.80 13.01 -29.38
C ASN A 449 18.34 12.85 -29.81
N LEU A 450 18.07 13.10 -31.10
CA LEU A 450 16.78 12.93 -31.76
C LEU A 450 16.22 11.53 -31.53
N GLU A 451 17.07 10.52 -31.37
CA GLU A 451 16.70 9.17 -30.98
C GLU A 451 16.01 9.16 -29.60
N LEU A 452 16.62 9.76 -28.57
CA LEU A 452 16.04 9.79 -27.22
C LEU A 452 14.77 10.63 -27.16
N VAL A 453 14.75 11.77 -27.87
CA VAL A 453 13.56 12.61 -28.02
C VAL A 453 12.42 11.80 -28.64
N SER A 454 12.69 11.05 -29.71
CA SER A 454 11.70 10.16 -30.33
C SER A 454 11.20 9.09 -29.35
N ILE A 455 12.09 8.50 -28.54
CA ILE A 455 11.70 7.49 -27.54
C ILE A 455 10.74 8.07 -26.50
N ILE A 456 11.02 9.25 -25.94
CA ILE A 456 10.12 9.87 -24.96
C ILE A 456 8.81 10.35 -25.59
N ASP A 457 8.85 10.92 -26.80
CA ASP A 457 7.64 11.35 -27.53
C ASP A 457 6.74 10.16 -27.84
N LYS A 458 7.28 9.03 -28.31
CA LYS A 458 6.48 7.80 -28.53
C LYS A 458 5.75 7.35 -27.26
N ARG A 459 6.37 7.47 -26.08
CA ARG A 459 5.71 7.15 -24.81
C ARG A 459 4.63 8.16 -24.45
N TRP A 460 4.89 9.45 -24.70
CA TRP A 460 3.94 10.53 -24.49
C TRP A 460 2.70 10.40 -25.39
N GLN A 461 2.87 9.91 -26.62
CA GLN A 461 1.76 9.65 -27.55
C GLN A 461 0.80 8.56 -27.06
N LYS A 462 1.24 7.64 -26.18
CA LYS A 462 0.36 6.64 -25.57
C LYS A 462 -0.53 7.21 -24.45
N CYS A 463 -0.28 8.43 -23.97
CA CYS A 463 -1.01 9.05 -22.87
C CYS A 463 -2.36 9.67 -23.30
N GLU A 464 -3.35 9.72 -22.40
CA GLU A 464 -4.56 10.56 -22.56
C GLU A 464 -4.17 12.03 -22.26
N GLN A 465 -3.45 12.66 -23.20
CA GLN A 465 -2.81 13.96 -23.00
C GLN A 465 -3.78 15.07 -22.58
N PRO A 466 -5.04 15.15 -23.08
CA PRO A 466 -5.98 16.17 -22.66
C PRO A 466 -6.32 16.12 -21.16
N LEU A 467 -6.42 14.92 -20.58
CA LEU A 467 -6.60 14.76 -19.13
C LEU A 467 -5.36 15.23 -18.36
N MET A 468 -4.17 14.94 -18.88
CA MET A 468 -2.90 15.32 -18.26
C MET A 468 -2.62 16.82 -18.32
N LEU A 469 -2.87 17.45 -19.47
CA LEU A 469 -2.77 18.90 -19.64
C LEU A 469 -3.78 19.63 -18.77
N LEU A 470 -4.99 19.09 -18.63
CA LEU A 470 -5.98 19.62 -17.70
C LEU A 470 -5.51 19.48 -16.24
N ALA A 471 -4.91 18.35 -15.85
CA ALA A 471 -4.32 18.21 -14.53
C ALA A 471 -3.19 19.23 -14.28
N LEU A 472 -2.30 19.45 -15.26
CA LEU A 472 -1.25 20.47 -15.19
C LEU A 472 -1.83 21.87 -14.96
N PHE A 473 -2.87 22.22 -15.71
CA PHE A 473 -3.56 23.50 -15.59
C PHE A 473 -4.23 23.68 -14.22
N LEU A 474 -4.89 22.64 -13.69
CA LEU A 474 -5.60 22.69 -12.41
C LEU A 474 -4.66 22.60 -11.19
N HIS A 475 -3.39 22.25 -11.37
CA HIS A 475 -2.47 22.10 -10.24
C HIS A 475 -1.96 23.48 -9.76
N PRO A 476 -2.17 23.89 -8.49
CA PRO A 476 -1.83 25.25 -8.02
C PRO A 476 -0.37 25.63 -8.21
N ARG A 477 0.54 24.66 -8.03
CA ARG A 477 1.98 24.82 -8.27
C ARG A 477 2.36 24.90 -9.76
N HIS A 478 1.59 24.30 -10.66
CA HIS A 478 2.00 24.09 -12.06
C HIS A 478 1.16 24.85 -13.10
N VAL A 479 0.09 25.53 -12.68
CA VAL A 479 -0.75 26.36 -13.56
C VAL A 479 0.06 27.35 -14.41
N HIS A 480 1.13 27.92 -13.86
CA HIS A 480 2.01 28.84 -14.56
C HIS A 480 2.66 28.23 -15.82
N VAL A 481 2.88 26.92 -15.84
CA VAL A 481 3.42 26.19 -16.99
C VAL A 481 2.39 26.16 -18.12
N ALA A 482 1.14 25.79 -17.81
CA ALA A 482 0.05 25.78 -18.79
C ALA A 482 -0.23 27.20 -19.35
N VAL A 483 -0.13 28.22 -18.49
CA VAL A 483 -0.24 29.63 -18.91
C VAL A 483 0.89 30.01 -19.87
N ALA A 484 2.14 29.62 -19.57
CA ALA A 484 3.28 29.87 -20.45
C ALA A 484 3.12 29.20 -21.82
N MET A 485 2.68 27.93 -21.85
CA MET A 485 2.40 27.20 -23.10
C MET A 485 1.41 27.96 -23.99
N HIS A 486 0.32 28.46 -23.41
CA HIS A 486 -0.69 29.21 -24.15
C HIS A 486 -0.15 30.56 -24.67
N GLN A 487 0.62 31.28 -23.85
CA GLN A 487 1.17 32.59 -24.22
C GLN A 487 2.23 32.51 -25.31
N GLU A 488 3.02 31.44 -25.33
CA GLU A 488 4.19 31.31 -26.22
C GLU A 488 3.90 30.52 -27.48
N ALA A 489 2.85 29.71 -27.48
CA ALA A 489 2.30 29.08 -28.66
C ALA A 489 0.81 29.39 -28.82
N PRO A 490 0.42 30.65 -29.17
CA PRO A 490 -0.98 31.04 -29.36
C PRO A 490 -1.73 30.17 -30.38
N GLN A 491 -1.01 29.66 -31.38
CA GLN A 491 -1.53 28.74 -32.40
C GLN A 491 -2.06 27.42 -31.83
N LEU A 492 -1.62 27.01 -30.63
CA LEU A 492 -2.18 25.84 -29.95
C LEU A 492 -3.61 26.05 -29.51
N ARG A 493 -4.01 27.32 -29.28
CA ARG A 493 -5.31 27.68 -28.72
C ARG A 493 -5.60 26.89 -27.43
N LEU A 494 -4.55 26.77 -26.60
CA LEU A 494 -4.53 25.86 -25.46
C LEU A 494 -5.60 26.22 -24.42
N LEU A 495 -5.85 27.51 -24.17
CA LEU A 495 -6.90 27.91 -23.22
C LEU A 495 -8.29 27.47 -23.70
N GLU A 496 -8.61 27.66 -24.98
CA GLU A 496 -9.90 27.18 -25.53
C GLU A 496 -10.03 25.66 -25.45
N ARG A 497 -8.94 24.94 -25.73
CA ARG A 497 -8.89 23.47 -25.58
C ARG A 497 -9.07 23.04 -24.13
N LEU A 498 -8.37 23.67 -23.18
CA LEU A 498 -8.48 23.37 -21.75
C LEU A 498 -9.90 23.60 -21.23
N CYS A 499 -10.58 24.64 -21.69
CA CYS A 499 -12.00 24.87 -21.40
C CYS A 499 -12.86 23.70 -21.89
N GLY A 500 -12.70 23.28 -23.16
CA GLY A 500 -13.40 22.13 -23.71
C GLY A 500 -13.10 20.80 -22.99
N TYR A 501 -11.83 20.59 -22.62
CA TYR A 501 -11.41 19.44 -21.82
C TYR A 501 -12.08 19.48 -20.44
N GLY A 502 -12.07 20.65 -19.80
CA GLY A 502 -12.70 20.89 -18.50
C GLY A 502 -14.17 20.49 -18.50
N VAL A 503 -14.92 20.98 -19.49
CA VAL A 503 -16.33 20.63 -19.69
C VAL A 503 -16.50 19.12 -19.89
N TYR A 504 -15.72 18.52 -20.78
CA TYR A 504 -15.82 17.08 -21.07
C TYR A 504 -15.57 16.23 -19.82
N TYR A 505 -14.46 16.46 -19.11
CA TYR A 505 -14.13 15.67 -17.92
C TYR A 505 -15.02 15.99 -16.72
N TYR A 506 -15.57 17.19 -16.64
CA TYR A 506 -16.62 17.49 -15.66
C TYR A 506 -17.88 16.67 -15.93
N ARG A 507 -18.35 16.59 -17.18
CA ARG A 507 -19.50 15.74 -17.55
C ARG A 507 -19.21 14.26 -17.36
N ARG A 508 -17.99 13.83 -17.71
CA ARG A 508 -17.56 12.43 -17.60
C ARG A 508 -17.44 11.96 -16.16
N PHE A 509 -16.78 12.75 -15.32
CA PHE A 509 -16.47 12.33 -13.96
C PHE A 509 -17.46 12.91 -12.97
N VAL A 510 -17.78 14.20 -13.00
CA VAL A 510 -18.54 14.86 -11.92
C VAL A 510 -20.06 14.83 -12.14
N ALA A 511 -20.55 15.29 -13.29
CA ALA A 511 -21.95 15.68 -13.48
C ALA A 511 -22.96 14.51 -13.41
N SER A 512 -24.15 14.81 -12.88
CA SER A 512 -25.31 13.93 -12.86
C SER A 512 -26.25 14.23 -14.04
N ASN A 513 -25.83 13.99 -15.29
CA ASN A 513 -26.65 14.10 -16.51
C ASN A 513 -27.41 15.43 -16.77
N GLU A 514 -27.36 16.43 -15.90
CA GLU A 514 -28.03 17.72 -16.05
C GLU A 514 -27.11 18.73 -16.74
N GLU A 515 -27.62 19.36 -17.81
CA GLU A 515 -26.84 20.21 -18.72
C GLU A 515 -26.57 21.62 -18.14
N SER A 516 -27.41 22.07 -17.20
CA SER A 516 -27.30 23.35 -16.49
C SER A 516 -26.11 23.45 -15.52
N ASP A 517 -25.42 22.34 -15.25
CA ASP A 517 -24.29 22.29 -14.30
C ASP A 517 -22.96 22.81 -14.89
N VAL A 518 -22.90 23.11 -16.19
CA VAL A 518 -21.63 23.35 -16.91
C VAL A 518 -21.41 24.83 -17.25
N GLU A 519 -22.46 25.63 -17.38
CA GLU A 519 -22.36 27.02 -17.87
C GLU A 519 -21.53 27.94 -16.95
N SER A 520 -21.40 27.63 -15.65
CA SER A 520 -20.57 28.41 -14.72
C SER A 520 -19.09 28.04 -14.70
N ILE A 521 -18.69 26.88 -15.25
CA ILE A 521 -17.32 26.39 -15.09
C ILE A 521 -16.31 27.16 -15.96
N LEU A 522 -16.75 27.70 -17.10
CA LEU A 522 -15.87 28.38 -18.06
C LEU A 522 -15.35 29.71 -17.52
N ASP A 523 -16.19 30.47 -16.83
CA ASP A 523 -15.80 31.72 -16.17
C ASP A 523 -14.78 31.46 -15.06
N ASP A 524 -14.99 30.38 -14.30
CA ASP A 524 -14.06 29.95 -13.24
C ASP A 524 -12.72 29.49 -13.82
N PHE A 525 -12.72 28.77 -14.95
CA PHE A 525 -11.49 28.42 -15.68
C PHE A 525 -10.71 29.65 -16.11
N HIS A 526 -11.38 30.66 -16.66
CA HIS A 526 -10.72 31.90 -17.06
C HIS A 526 -10.20 32.67 -15.83
N ALA A 527 -10.98 32.75 -14.75
CA ALA A 527 -10.53 33.36 -13.50
C ALA A 527 -9.30 32.64 -12.91
N TRP A 528 -9.26 31.31 -13.00
CA TRP A 528 -8.12 30.49 -12.58
C TRP A 528 -6.88 30.74 -13.44
N TYR A 529 -7.05 30.73 -14.77
CA TYR A 529 -6.00 31.10 -15.73
C TYR A 529 -5.40 32.48 -15.44
N ARG A 530 -6.24 33.45 -15.06
CA ARG A 530 -5.82 34.82 -14.71
C ARG A 530 -5.22 34.96 -13.31
N GLY A 531 -5.27 33.92 -12.48
CA GLY A 531 -4.80 33.95 -11.09
C GLY A 531 -5.70 34.79 -10.15
N VAL A 532 -6.97 35.01 -10.51
CA VAL A 532 -7.93 35.80 -9.74
C VAL A 532 -9.12 34.98 -9.24
N PHE A 533 -9.08 33.66 -9.41
CA PHE A 533 -10.14 32.76 -8.93
C PHE A 533 -10.32 32.84 -7.42
N VAL A 534 -9.22 32.84 -6.66
CA VAL A 534 -9.23 33.03 -5.20
C VAL A 534 -8.20 34.09 -4.82
N ASP A 535 -8.39 34.73 -3.66
CA ASP A 535 -7.37 35.61 -3.09
C ASP A 535 -6.17 34.78 -2.62
N ALA A 536 -5.06 34.85 -3.35
CA ALA A 536 -3.84 34.11 -3.07
C ALA A 536 -3.17 34.50 -1.74
N THR A 537 -3.57 35.62 -1.11
CA THR A 537 -3.10 35.97 0.23
C THR A 537 -3.80 35.15 1.32
N LEU A 538 -5.04 34.71 1.05
CA LEU A 538 -5.87 33.90 1.94
C LEU A 538 -5.74 32.40 1.64
N VAL A 539 -5.96 32.01 0.38
CA VAL A 539 -5.91 30.61 -0.05
C VAL A 539 -4.53 30.32 -0.61
N ARG A 540 -3.59 29.97 0.27
CA ARG A 540 -2.20 29.68 -0.09
C ARG A 540 -2.00 28.19 -0.33
N PHE A 541 -1.31 27.86 -1.41
CA PHE A 541 -0.86 26.48 -1.62
C PHE A 541 0.30 26.16 -0.69
N ASN A 542 0.15 25.13 0.13
CA ASN A 542 1.11 24.69 1.14
C ASN A 542 1.79 23.35 0.80
N GLY A 543 1.60 22.84 -0.43
CA GLY A 543 2.05 21.51 -0.84
C GLY A 543 0.91 20.48 -0.93
N ASP A 544 -0.19 20.66 -0.18
CA ASP A 544 -1.34 19.76 -0.18
C ASP A 544 -2.41 20.22 -1.19
N VAL A 545 -2.55 19.46 -2.28
CA VAL A 545 -3.48 19.75 -3.38
C VAL A 545 -4.94 19.59 -2.95
N GLY A 546 -5.22 18.57 -2.13
CA GLY A 546 -6.55 18.33 -1.59
C GLY A 546 -7.00 19.44 -0.65
N HIS A 547 -6.10 19.91 0.23
CA HIS A 547 -6.33 21.06 1.12
C HIS A 547 -6.64 22.33 0.34
N PHE A 548 -5.81 22.65 -0.67
CA PHE A 548 -6.00 23.86 -1.46
C PHE A 548 -7.38 23.91 -2.14
N TRP A 549 -7.76 22.83 -2.84
CA TRP A 549 -9.03 22.80 -3.55
C TRP A 549 -10.25 22.67 -2.62
N SER A 550 -10.07 22.04 -1.46
CA SER A 550 -11.08 22.06 -0.38
C SER A 550 -11.36 23.49 0.10
N PHE A 551 -10.31 24.23 0.49
CA PHE A 551 -10.47 25.63 0.93
C PHE A 551 -10.98 26.54 -0.20
N ALA A 552 -10.49 26.36 -1.44
CA ALA A 552 -11.02 27.10 -2.58
C ALA A 552 -12.53 26.82 -2.79
N GLY A 553 -12.97 25.58 -2.60
CA GLY A 553 -14.39 25.20 -2.62
C GLY A 553 -15.23 25.87 -1.53
N ASP A 554 -14.70 25.98 -0.30
CA ASP A 554 -15.38 26.66 0.80
C ASP A 554 -15.57 28.17 0.54
N VAL A 555 -14.59 28.80 -0.12
CA VAL A 555 -14.64 30.22 -0.52
C VAL A 555 -15.53 30.43 -1.74
N LYS A 556 -15.53 29.48 -2.69
CA LYS A 556 -16.28 29.53 -3.96
C LYS A 556 -17.34 28.45 -4.03
N ARG A 557 -18.31 28.48 -3.10
CA ARG A 557 -19.31 27.41 -2.91
C ARG A 557 -20.16 27.09 -4.15
N ASP A 558 -20.43 28.09 -4.98
CA ASP A 558 -21.22 27.94 -6.21
C ASP A 558 -20.38 27.45 -7.40
N SER A 559 -19.04 27.45 -7.25
CA SER A 559 -18.12 27.03 -8.30
C SER A 559 -18.05 25.51 -8.40
N LYS A 560 -18.06 25.02 -9.64
CA LYS A 560 -17.86 23.60 -9.95
C LYS A 560 -16.39 23.23 -10.15
N LEU A 561 -15.52 24.23 -10.35
CA LEU A 561 -14.10 24.04 -10.62
C LEU A 561 -13.37 23.30 -9.48
N PRO A 562 -13.57 23.62 -8.18
CA PRO A 562 -12.89 22.90 -7.10
C PRO A 562 -13.21 21.41 -7.07
N LYS A 563 -14.46 21.04 -7.39
CA LYS A 563 -14.84 19.63 -7.46
C LYS A 563 -14.18 18.92 -8.63
N LEU A 564 -14.14 19.56 -9.81
CA LEU A 564 -13.43 19.02 -10.97
C LEU A 564 -11.94 18.80 -10.67
N ALA A 565 -11.29 19.83 -10.12
CA ALA A 565 -9.87 19.80 -9.81
C ALA A 565 -9.53 18.73 -8.78
N SER A 566 -10.33 18.63 -7.72
CA SER A 566 -10.16 17.59 -6.70
C SER A 566 -10.28 16.18 -7.29
N VAL A 567 -11.23 15.95 -8.20
CA VAL A 567 -11.40 14.65 -8.87
C VAL A 567 -10.21 14.35 -9.80
N ILE A 568 -9.82 15.27 -10.67
CA ILE A 568 -8.73 15.05 -11.64
C ILE A 568 -7.38 14.90 -10.94
N LEU A 569 -7.08 15.76 -9.96
CA LEU A 569 -5.80 15.76 -9.26
C LEU A 569 -5.70 14.62 -8.23
N SER A 570 -6.83 14.03 -7.83
CA SER A 570 -6.82 12.80 -7.02
C SER A 570 -6.41 11.56 -7.80
N ILE A 571 -6.38 11.59 -9.14
CA ILE A 571 -6.04 10.43 -9.96
C ILE A 571 -4.60 10.00 -9.68
N ALA A 572 -4.45 8.81 -9.10
CA ALA A 572 -3.17 8.20 -8.81
C ALA A 572 -2.45 7.80 -10.11
N VAL A 573 -1.12 7.91 -10.09
CA VAL A 573 -0.29 7.69 -11.30
C VAL A 573 0.67 6.51 -11.17
N ASN A 574 0.63 5.77 -10.05
CA ASN A 574 1.55 4.68 -9.80
C ASN A 574 0.95 3.55 -8.94
N THR A 575 1.58 2.38 -9.00
CA THR A 575 1.32 1.21 -8.13
C THR A 575 2.55 0.87 -7.27
N ALA A 576 3.51 1.79 -7.11
CA ALA A 576 4.74 1.54 -6.33
C ALA A 576 4.44 1.23 -4.85
N THR A 577 3.28 1.67 -4.36
CA THR A 577 2.80 1.33 -3.03
C THR A 577 2.45 -0.17 -2.91
N CYS A 578 1.96 -0.80 -3.99
CA CYS A 578 1.77 -2.25 -4.06
C CYS A 578 3.12 -2.98 -3.98
N GLU A 579 4.14 -2.51 -4.69
CA GLU A 579 5.48 -3.10 -4.66
C GLU A 579 6.12 -3.01 -3.25
N ARG A 580 5.95 -1.88 -2.56
CA ARG A 580 6.36 -1.73 -1.15
C ARG A 580 5.62 -2.72 -0.25
N TYR A 581 4.31 -2.85 -0.45
CA TYR A 581 3.49 -3.82 0.27
C TYR A 581 3.93 -5.26 0.01
N PHE A 582 4.26 -5.61 -1.23
CA PHE A 582 4.78 -6.94 -1.58
C PHE A 582 6.15 -7.24 -0.99
N SER A 583 7.03 -6.24 -0.94
CA SER A 583 8.33 -6.36 -0.27
C SER A 583 8.14 -6.65 1.22
N GLU A 584 7.18 -5.99 1.85
CA GLU A 584 6.80 -6.28 3.24
C GLU A 584 6.21 -7.69 3.39
N LEU A 585 5.30 -8.10 2.51
CA LEU A 585 4.76 -9.46 2.51
C LEU A 585 5.86 -10.51 2.29
N ALA A 586 6.87 -10.24 1.47
CA ALA A 586 8.01 -11.12 1.26
C ALA A 586 8.86 -11.25 2.54
N ALA A 587 9.04 -10.16 3.28
CA ALA A 587 9.69 -10.19 4.59
C ALA A 587 8.89 -11.02 5.60
N ILE A 588 7.55 -11.02 5.52
CA ILE A 588 6.64 -11.76 6.41
C ILE A 588 6.49 -13.23 6.01
N HIS A 589 6.30 -13.54 4.73
CA HIS A 589 6.08 -14.88 4.20
C HIS A 589 7.36 -15.45 3.60
N THR A 590 8.26 -15.87 4.49
CA THR A 590 9.57 -16.41 4.12
C THR A 590 9.53 -17.93 3.91
N ALA A 591 10.61 -18.51 3.38
CA ALA A 591 10.76 -19.96 3.25
C ALA A 591 10.61 -20.69 4.61
N VAL A 592 11.06 -20.07 5.70
CA VAL A 592 10.90 -20.59 7.08
C VAL A 592 9.45 -20.50 7.56
N ARG A 593 8.68 -19.52 7.06
CA ARG A 593 7.26 -19.28 7.36
C ARG A 593 6.33 -19.69 6.20
N ASN A 594 6.72 -20.68 5.41
CA ASN A 594 6.05 -21.02 4.14
C ASN A 594 4.57 -21.47 4.27
N ARG A 595 4.11 -21.90 5.46
CA ARG A 595 2.72 -22.32 5.71
C ARG A 595 1.75 -21.17 6.04
N MET A 596 2.18 -19.92 5.91
CA MET A 596 1.33 -18.76 6.17
C MET A 596 0.29 -18.59 5.05
N LYS A 597 -0.98 -18.39 5.43
CA LYS A 597 -2.06 -18.07 4.48
C LYS A 597 -2.00 -16.58 4.09
N PRO A 598 -2.41 -16.20 2.86
CA PRO A 598 -2.41 -14.80 2.43
C PRO A 598 -3.12 -13.84 3.38
N ASP A 599 -4.31 -14.21 3.88
CA ASP A 599 -5.07 -13.40 4.85
C ASP A 599 -4.29 -13.15 6.16
N LYS A 600 -3.56 -14.15 6.64
CA LYS A 600 -2.72 -14.00 7.84
C LYS A 600 -1.53 -13.07 7.57
N ALA A 601 -0.91 -13.18 6.39
CA ALA A 601 0.18 -12.28 6.00
C ALA A 601 -0.30 -10.82 5.90
N ARG A 602 -1.47 -10.58 5.29
CA ARG A 602 -2.12 -9.26 5.23
C ARG A 602 -2.35 -8.66 6.61
N LYS A 603 -2.92 -9.42 7.53
CA LYS A 603 -3.16 -8.94 8.91
C LYS A 603 -1.88 -8.60 9.64
N PHE A 604 -0.84 -9.41 9.43
CA PHE A 604 0.48 -9.18 10.02
C PHE A 604 1.13 -7.89 9.49
N SER A 605 1.00 -7.61 8.19
CA SER A 605 1.47 -6.34 7.61
C SER A 605 0.68 -5.13 8.10
N LEU A 606 -0.62 -5.25 8.39
CA LEU A 606 -1.41 -4.14 8.96
C LEU A 606 -0.84 -3.68 10.31
N VAL A 607 -0.61 -4.63 11.23
CA VAL A 607 -0.02 -4.33 12.54
C VAL A 607 1.39 -3.74 12.40
N ARG A 608 2.20 -4.31 11.51
CA ARG A 608 3.57 -3.81 11.24
C ARG A 608 3.56 -2.39 10.65
N GLN A 609 2.62 -2.09 9.76
CA GLN A 609 2.43 -0.75 9.22
C GLN A 609 2.01 0.24 10.31
N ALA A 610 1.12 -0.14 11.22
CA ALA A 610 0.72 0.68 12.36
C ALA A 610 1.91 0.99 13.28
N MET A 611 2.77 0.01 13.55
CA MET A 611 4.00 0.22 14.33
C MET A 611 4.94 1.22 13.69
N ARG A 612 5.27 1.07 12.40
CA ARG A 612 6.13 2.03 11.70
C ARG A 612 5.55 3.44 11.68
N LYS A 613 4.23 3.60 11.56
CA LYS A 613 3.57 4.91 11.63
C LYS A 613 3.75 5.53 13.03
N ARG A 614 3.60 4.73 14.08
CA ARG A 614 3.82 5.16 15.46
C ARG A 614 5.27 5.55 15.70
N ASP A 615 6.21 4.72 15.28
CA ASP A 615 7.65 4.99 15.42
C ASP A 615 8.05 6.27 14.68
N ASN A 616 7.47 6.51 13.49
CA ASN A 616 7.70 7.76 12.75
C ASN A 616 7.23 8.99 13.55
N VAL A 617 6.08 8.94 14.22
CA VAL A 617 5.57 10.04 15.06
C VAL A 617 6.45 10.23 16.31
N GLU A 618 6.94 9.15 16.90
CA GLU A 618 7.86 9.20 18.05
C GLU A 618 9.24 9.78 17.66
N LEU A 619 9.68 9.55 16.42
CA LEU A 619 10.95 10.04 15.86
C LEU A 619 10.89 11.46 15.28
N GLU A 620 9.71 12.06 15.08
CA GLU A 620 9.58 13.46 14.60
C GLU A 620 10.22 14.51 15.54
N GLY A 621 10.67 14.10 16.74
CA GLY A 621 11.48 14.90 17.66
C GLY A 621 13.01 14.82 17.49
N ASP A 622 13.53 13.85 16.72
CA ASP A 622 14.97 13.69 16.41
C ASP A 622 15.25 14.01 14.94
N GLU A 623 16.40 14.63 14.63
CA GLU A 623 16.78 15.06 13.27
C GLU A 623 16.73 13.89 12.27
N ARG A 624 15.62 13.80 11.54
CA ARG A 624 15.40 12.78 10.51
C ARG A 624 16.41 13.01 9.37
N THR A 625 17.38 12.10 9.24
CA THR A 625 18.33 12.09 8.13
C THR A 625 17.58 11.74 6.84
N GLU A 626 17.27 12.74 6.01
CA GLU A 626 16.66 12.51 4.70
C GLU A 626 17.70 11.86 3.79
N LEU A 627 17.62 10.55 3.57
CA LEU A 627 18.45 9.87 2.58
C LEU A 627 18.35 10.59 1.22
N LYS A 628 19.38 11.35 0.85
CA LYS A 628 19.52 11.86 -0.51
C LYS A 628 19.52 10.70 -1.47
N ARG A 629 18.51 10.67 -2.34
CA ARG A 629 18.27 9.58 -3.28
C ARG A 629 19.08 9.67 -4.57
N ILE A 630 19.72 10.82 -4.80
CA ILE A 630 20.55 11.14 -5.97
C ILE A 630 21.97 11.43 -5.49
N VAL A 631 22.94 10.79 -6.13
CA VAL A 631 24.36 10.98 -5.84
C VAL A 631 24.84 12.22 -6.58
N ASP A 632 25.56 13.10 -5.90
CA ASP A 632 26.18 14.26 -6.54
C ASP A 632 27.38 13.80 -7.40
N PRO A 633 27.36 13.97 -8.74
CA PRO A 633 28.46 13.56 -9.60
C PRO A 633 29.61 14.56 -9.60
N ASP A 634 29.43 15.76 -9.03
CA ASP A 634 30.46 16.78 -9.04
C ASP A 634 31.71 16.27 -8.35
N GLU A 635 32.85 16.54 -8.99
CA GLU A 635 34.11 16.07 -8.45
C GLU A 635 34.38 16.68 -7.07
N ARG A 636 34.70 15.80 -6.11
CA ARG A 636 34.99 16.24 -4.75
C ARG A 636 36.24 17.12 -4.73
N LYS A 637 36.21 18.13 -3.86
CA LYS A 637 37.37 19.00 -3.64
C LYS A 637 38.56 18.17 -3.15
N ARG A 638 39.70 18.35 -3.82
CA ARG A 638 40.97 17.75 -3.40
C ARG A 638 41.45 18.41 -2.10
N ILE A 639 42.16 17.66 -1.28
CA ILE A 639 42.88 18.26 -0.15
C ILE A 639 44.03 19.10 -0.75
N GLY A 640 43.97 20.43 -0.56
CA GLY A 640 45.17 21.27 -0.65
C GLY A 640 46.02 21.05 0.61
N ASN A 641 47.32 21.41 0.60
CA ASN A 641 48.31 21.17 1.67
C ASN A 641 47.99 21.80 3.07
N CYS A 642 46.76 21.78 3.55
CA CYS A 642 46.36 22.24 4.87
C CYS A 642 45.78 21.05 5.66
N ASP A 643 46.37 20.79 6.83
CA ASP A 643 46.20 19.61 7.69
C ASP A 643 44.82 19.44 8.37
N THR A 644 43.76 20.05 7.85
CA THR A 644 42.40 19.87 8.40
C THR A 644 41.72 18.65 7.80
N THR A 645 41.64 17.56 8.57
CA THR A 645 40.74 16.43 8.26
C THR A 645 39.31 16.94 8.07
N PRO A 646 38.68 16.71 6.90
CA PRO A 646 37.31 17.15 6.66
C PRO A 646 36.34 16.49 7.66
N SER A 647 35.43 17.26 8.26
CA SER A 647 34.34 16.71 9.07
C SER A 647 33.40 15.87 8.19
N VAL A 648 32.93 14.73 8.69
CA VAL A 648 31.91 13.92 8.00
C VAL A 648 30.64 14.75 7.88
N THR A 649 30.18 14.99 6.65
CA THR A 649 28.93 15.75 6.41
C THR A 649 27.73 14.81 6.45
N MET A 650 26.53 15.33 6.75
CA MET A 650 25.29 14.54 6.71
C MET A 650 25.08 13.87 5.35
N HIS A 651 25.45 14.59 4.28
CA HIS A 651 25.45 14.11 2.90
C HIS A 651 26.30 12.83 2.71
N GLU A 652 27.37 12.67 3.48
CA GLU A 652 28.28 11.52 3.38
C GLU A 652 27.76 10.32 4.16
N ILE A 653 27.04 10.55 5.27
CA ILE A 653 26.38 9.48 6.06
C ILE A 653 25.28 8.84 5.23
N GLU A 654 24.46 9.66 4.56
CA GLU A 654 23.39 9.20 3.67
C GLU A 654 23.93 8.38 2.50
N GLU A 655 25.06 8.80 1.93
CA GLU A 655 25.69 8.14 0.79
C GLU A 655 26.35 6.81 1.16
N ASN A 656 26.97 6.72 2.34
CA ASN A 656 27.49 5.44 2.86
C ASN A 656 26.35 4.44 3.12
N THR A 657 25.19 4.92 3.55
CA THR A 657 23.98 4.08 3.74
C THR A 657 23.47 3.50 2.42
N LEU A 658 23.57 4.25 1.31
CA LEU A 658 23.26 3.73 -0.03
C LEU A 658 24.26 2.64 -0.47
N VAL A 659 25.52 2.73 -0.03
CA VAL A 659 26.55 1.75 -0.36
C VAL A 659 26.38 0.45 0.42
N GLU A 660 26.08 0.54 1.71
CA GLU A 660 25.93 -0.64 2.59
C GLU A 660 24.72 -1.52 2.22
N ASN A 661 23.68 -0.95 1.60
CA ASN A 661 22.45 -1.66 1.24
C ASN A 661 22.42 -2.20 -0.21
N GLN A 662 23.58 -2.28 -0.89
CA GLN A 662 23.65 -2.81 -2.25
C GLN A 662 23.53 -4.34 -2.28
N GLU A 663 22.73 -4.87 -3.20
CA GLU A 663 22.73 -6.30 -3.54
C GLU A 663 23.97 -6.60 -4.41
N ALA A 664 24.73 -7.64 -4.06
CA ALA A 664 25.89 -8.05 -4.83
C ALA A 664 25.43 -8.77 -6.12
N PRO A 665 25.82 -8.29 -7.32
CA PRO A 665 25.54 -9.02 -8.55
C PRO A 665 26.30 -10.36 -8.56
N GLY A 666 25.68 -11.40 -9.16
CA GLY A 666 26.26 -12.73 -9.28
C GLY A 666 27.56 -12.76 -10.10
N ALA A 667 28.35 -13.81 -9.90
CA ALA A 667 29.77 -13.89 -10.29
C ALA A 667 30.10 -13.94 -11.80
N ASP A 668 29.13 -13.77 -12.70
CA ASP A 668 29.36 -13.81 -14.16
C ASP A 668 28.69 -12.64 -14.88
N THR A 669 29.31 -11.46 -14.77
CA THR A 669 28.71 -10.18 -15.18
C THR A 669 28.62 -9.97 -16.69
N THR A 670 29.51 -10.58 -17.49
CA THR A 670 29.51 -10.39 -18.95
C THR A 670 28.36 -11.15 -19.59
N ASP A 671 28.17 -12.41 -19.18
CA ASP A 671 27.02 -13.24 -19.60
C ASP A 671 25.72 -12.76 -18.94
N TYR A 672 25.77 -12.22 -17.71
CA TYR A 672 24.64 -11.53 -17.09
C TYR A 672 24.17 -10.35 -17.93
N TRP A 673 25.04 -9.40 -18.29
CA TRP A 673 24.64 -8.26 -19.11
C TRP A 673 24.22 -8.67 -20.51
N GLN A 674 24.89 -9.63 -21.15
CA GLN A 674 24.45 -10.14 -22.44
C GLN A 674 23.06 -10.80 -22.34
N SER A 675 22.77 -11.53 -21.26
CA SER A 675 21.43 -12.08 -20.99
C SER A 675 20.39 -10.99 -20.70
N VAL A 676 20.77 -9.92 -19.99
CA VAL A 676 19.92 -8.76 -19.72
C VAL A 676 19.58 -8.05 -21.03
N PHE A 677 20.58 -7.75 -21.87
CA PHE A 677 20.34 -7.13 -23.18
C PHE A 677 19.56 -8.05 -24.13
N ASN A 678 19.80 -9.37 -24.11
CA ASN A 678 19.02 -10.34 -24.91
C ASN A 678 17.57 -10.47 -24.42
N VAL A 679 17.32 -10.46 -23.10
CA VAL A 679 15.95 -10.42 -22.54
C VAL A 679 15.28 -9.11 -22.93
N LEU A 680 16.00 -7.99 -22.88
CA LEU A 680 15.50 -6.68 -23.27
C LEU A 680 15.20 -6.55 -24.78
N GLU A 681 15.91 -7.28 -25.66
CA GLU A 681 15.56 -7.41 -27.08
C GLU A 681 14.26 -8.21 -27.29
N THR A 682 13.94 -9.15 -26.41
CA THR A 682 12.69 -9.94 -26.49
C THR A 682 11.44 -9.28 -25.91
N VAL A 683 11.58 -8.15 -25.20
CA VAL A 683 10.43 -7.33 -24.72
C VAL A 683 10.03 -6.25 -25.75
N SER A 684 10.40 -6.43 -27.02
CA SER A 684 9.75 -5.67 -28.10
C SER A 684 8.31 -6.17 -28.22
N ASP A 685 7.41 -5.57 -27.44
CA ASP A 685 5.98 -5.81 -27.54
C ASP A 685 5.54 -5.64 -29.00
N ASP A 686 4.66 -6.56 -29.42
CA ASP A 686 3.81 -6.51 -30.61
C ASP A 686 2.93 -5.24 -30.61
N ASP A 687 3.55 -4.06 -30.69
CA ASP A 687 2.88 -2.79 -30.87
C ASP A 687 2.72 -2.55 -32.37
N GLU A 688 1.49 -2.67 -32.86
CA GLU A 688 1.11 -2.17 -34.18
C GLU A 688 1.65 -0.74 -34.35
N GLU A 689 2.48 -0.52 -35.38
CA GLU A 689 3.02 0.79 -35.75
C GLU A 689 1.86 1.79 -35.90
N GLN A 690 1.65 2.62 -34.88
CA GLN A 690 0.82 3.81 -35.03
C GLN A 690 1.68 4.87 -35.72
N GLU A 691 1.39 5.13 -36.99
CA GLU A 691 1.89 6.29 -37.72
C GLU A 691 1.63 7.55 -36.88
N SER A 692 2.70 8.23 -36.48
CA SER A 692 2.61 9.55 -35.84
C SER A 692 2.11 10.54 -36.88
N PRO A 693 0.93 11.16 -36.73
CA PRO A 693 0.49 12.22 -37.63
C PRO A 693 1.25 13.50 -37.24
N GLN A 694 2.53 13.57 -37.61
CA GLN A 694 3.39 14.72 -37.32
C GLN A 694 2.94 15.98 -38.08
N ASP A 695 2.19 15.82 -39.18
CA ASP A 695 1.94 16.91 -40.11
C ASP A 695 0.70 17.76 -39.78
N ASN A 696 -0.05 17.51 -38.68
CA ASN A 696 -1.24 18.33 -38.42
C ASN A 696 -1.71 18.50 -36.97
N GLU A 697 -0.79 18.55 -36.00
CA GLU A 697 -1.14 18.69 -34.57
C GLU A 697 -1.91 19.98 -34.24
N LEU A 698 -1.61 21.08 -34.92
CA LEU A 698 -2.22 22.39 -34.71
C LEU A 698 -3.61 22.53 -35.35
N GLU A 699 -3.90 21.77 -36.41
CA GLU A 699 -5.18 21.79 -37.13
C GLU A 699 -6.23 20.86 -36.50
N GLN A 700 -5.89 20.14 -35.43
CA GLN A 700 -6.84 19.31 -34.70
C GLN A 700 -8.05 20.12 -34.23
N ILE A 701 -9.25 19.56 -34.40
CA ILE A 701 -10.53 20.15 -33.99
C ILE A 701 -10.46 20.67 -32.54
N ILE A 702 -11.01 21.85 -32.27
CA ILE A 702 -11.17 22.34 -30.90
C ILE A 702 -12.56 21.96 -30.43
N TYR A 703 -12.61 21.06 -29.45
CA TYR A 703 -13.86 20.58 -28.87
C TYR A 703 -14.38 21.57 -27.83
N ASN A 704 -15.69 21.82 -27.82
CA ASN A 704 -16.35 22.59 -26.75
C ASN A 704 -16.63 21.73 -25.49
N GLY A 705 -16.46 20.41 -25.59
CA GLY A 705 -16.72 19.44 -24.53
C GLY A 705 -18.20 19.06 -24.31
N PHE A 706 -19.14 19.77 -24.94
CA PHE A 706 -20.59 19.51 -24.87
C PHE A 706 -21.04 18.48 -25.92
N ASP A 707 -20.56 18.64 -27.14
CA ASP A 707 -21.06 17.88 -28.30
C ASP A 707 -20.65 16.41 -28.24
N GLU A 708 -19.54 16.09 -27.57
CA GLU A 708 -19.09 14.72 -27.39
C GLU A 708 -19.87 14.05 -26.25
N ALA A 709 -20.59 12.99 -26.58
CA ALA A 709 -21.31 12.19 -25.61
C ALA A 709 -20.35 11.31 -24.80
N ILE A 710 -20.64 11.13 -23.50
CA ILE A 710 -19.97 10.11 -22.70
C ILE A 710 -20.52 8.74 -23.14
N PRO A 711 -19.68 7.78 -23.57
CA PRO A 711 -20.14 6.48 -24.03
C PRO A 711 -20.98 5.75 -22.97
N ALA A 712 -21.95 4.97 -23.43
CA ALA A 712 -22.69 4.07 -22.53
C ALA A 712 -21.78 2.90 -22.08
N PRO A 713 -21.92 2.41 -20.83
CA PRO A 713 -21.21 1.22 -20.37
C PRO A 713 -21.41 -0.01 -21.29
N ASP A 714 -20.32 -0.64 -21.70
CA ASP A 714 -20.36 -1.96 -22.34
C ASP A 714 -20.71 -3.04 -21.30
N MET A 715 -21.81 -3.76 -21.52
CA MET A 715 -22.31 -4.79 -20.61
C MET A 715 -22.10 -6.22 -21.13
N THR A 716 -21.29 -6.41 -22.19
CA THR A 716 -20.97 -7.72 -22.75
C THR A 716 -20.44 -8.66 -21.67
N GLU A 717 -20.96 -9.88 -21.56
CA GLU A 717 -20.52 -10.83 -20.53
C GLU A 717 -19.08 -11.31 -20.76
N PHE A 718 -18.31 -11.47 -19.67
CA PHE A 718 -16.95 -11.98 -19.75
C PHE A 718 -16.93 -13.43 -20.27
N PRO A 719 -16.13 -13.75 -21.32
CA PRO A 719 -16.03 -15.10 -21.81
C PRO A 719 -15.18 -15.98 -20.88
N ARG A 720 -15.50 -17.28 -20.86
CA ARG A 720 -14.74 -18.30 -20.10
C ARG A 720 -13.36 -18.61 -20.67
N THR A 721 -13.04 -18.07 -21.85
CA THR A 721 -11.80 -18.29 -22.59
C THR A 721 -11.19 -16.97 -23.05
N ASN A 722 -9.92 -17.00 -23.45
CA ASN A 722 -9.23 -15.82 -23.95
C ASN A 722 -9.66 -15.51 -25.41
N VAL A 723 -10.69 -14.68 -25.58
CA VAL A 723 -11.20 -14.26 -26.90
C VAL A 723 -10.50 -12.98 -27.34
N LYS A 724 -9.62 -13.02 -28.34
CA LYS A 724 -8.84 -11.84 -28.80
C LYS A 724 -9.71 -10.65 -29.22
N THR A 725 -10.87 -10.93 -29.82
CA THR A 725 -11.84 -9.94 -30.32
C THR A 725 -12.81 -9.41 -29.27
N PHE A 726 -12.63 -9.76 -27.99
CA PHE A 726 -13.47 -9.23 -26.91
C PHE A 726 -13.37 -7.69 -26.88
N PRO A 727 -14.49 -6.96 -26.70
CA PRO A 727 -14.51 -5.50 -26.75
C PRO A 727 -13.46 -4.86 -25.83
N GLN A 728 -12.67 -3.95 -26.40
CA GLN A 728 -11.64 -3.20 -25.68
C GLN A 728 -11.38 -1.85 -26.37
N GLU A 729 -11.07 -0.82 -25.60
CA GLU A 729 -10.72 0.52 -26.11
C GLU A 729 -9.30 0.53 -26.72
N THR A 730 -9.17 0.17 -28.00
CA THR A 730 -7.85 0.13 -28.68
C THR A 730 -7.31 1.51 -29.05
N ARG A 731 -8.18 2.51 -29.23
CA ARG A 731 -7.80 3.88 -29.59
C ARG A 731 -8.69 4.88 -28.87
N LEU A 732 -8.09 5.97 -28.40
CA LEU A 732 -8.81 7.13 -27.88
C LEU A 732 -9.25 8.03 -29.04
N THR A 733 -10.49 8.50 -28.99
CA THR A 733 -11.10 9.39 -29.99
C THR A 733 -11.61 10.67 -29.34
N GLY A 734 -12.03 11.64 -30.17
CA GLY A 734 -12.62 12.89 -29.68
C GLY A 734 -11.65 13.71 -28.82
N VAL A 735 -12.19 14.33 -27.76
CA VAL A 735 -11.46 15.04 -26.72
C VAL A 735 -10.35 14.19 -26.14
N ARG A 736 -10.56 12.90 -25.87
CA ARG A 736 -9.54 12.03 -25.26
C ARG A 736 -8.41 11.66 -26.23
N GLY A 737 -8.70 11.72 -27.53
CA GLY A 737 -7.79 11.34 -28.61
C GLY A 737 -6.84 12.43 -29.07
N GLN A 738 -6.94 13.67 -28.57
CA GLN A 738 -6.06 14.75 -29.01
C GLN A 738 -4.61 14.52 -28.59
N LYS A 739 -3.67 14.89 -29.46
CA LYS A 739 -2.23 14.63 -29.28
C LYS A 739 -1.39 15.84 -29.67
N PHE A 740 -0.33 16.07 -28.93
CA PHE A 740 0.69 17.08 -29.18
C PHE A 740 2.05 16.47 -28.84
N SER A 741 3.06 16.75 -29.64
CA SER A 741 4.44 16.40 -29.32
C SER A 741 4.95 17.22 -28.13
N LEU A 742 5.97 16.71 -27.44
CA LEU A 742 6.62 17.46 -26.36
C LEU A 742 7.30 18.72 -26.88
N SER A 743 7.81 18.69 -28.13
CA SER A 743 8.41 19.88 -28.76
C SER A 743 7.38 20.97 -29.06
N THR A 744 6.14 20.60 -29.42
CA THR A 744 5.03 21.53 -29.60
C THR A 744 4.59 22.17 -28.29
N LEU A 745 4.58 21.40 -27.19
CA LEU A 745 4.14 21.88 -25.87
C LEU A 745 5.23 22.66 -25.12
N PHE A 746 6.50 22.28 -25.26
CA PHE A 746 7.61 22.82 -24.48
C PHE A 746 8.66 23.46 -25.40
N THR A 747 8.44 24.71 -25.76
CA THR A 747 9.23 25.46 -26.73
C THR A 747 10.28 26.39 -26.11
N SER A 748 10.19 26.66 -24.81
CA SER A 748 11.06 27.64 -24.13
C SER A 748 11.32 27.33 -22.66
N ASP A 749 12.30 28.01 -22.06
CA ASP A 749 12.57 27.96 -20.61
C ASP A 749 11.38 28.31 -19.73
N ARG A 750 10.45 29.17 -20.18
CA ARG A 750 9.23 29.48 -19.41
C ARG A 750 8.26 28.30 -19.40
N THR A 751 8.15 27.55 -20.49
CA THR A 751 7.38 26.29 -20.54
C THR A 751 8.08 25.15 -19.81
N PHE A 752 9.41 25.18 -19.69
CA PHE A 752 10.15 24.27 -18.82
C PHE A 752 9.97 24.58 -17.33
N GLY A 753 9.40 25.74 -16.97
CA GLY A 753 9.18 26.19 -15.59
C GLY A 753 10.45 26.70 -14.90
N LEU A 754 10.29 27.29 -13.71
CA LEU A 754 11.40 27.82 -12.91
C LEU A 754 12.17 26.67 -12.25
N THR A 755 13.35 26.35 -12.80
CA THR A 755 14.29 25.29 -12.36
C THR A 755 13.72 23.84 -12.34
N PRO A 756 14.54 22.80 -12.64
CA PRO A 756 14.11 21.42 -12.42
C PRO A 756 13.68 21.27 -10.97
N TYR A 757 12.53 20.63 -10.73
CA TYR A 757 12.00 20.44 -9.39
C TYR A 757 12.99 19.57 -8.59
N MET A 758 13.90 20.21 -7.84
CA MET A 758 14.89 19.49 -7.04
C MET A 758 14.15 18.87 -5.85
N ILE A 759 14.55 17.64 -5.49
CA ILE A 759 13.96 16.87 -4.37
C ILE A 759 14.02 17.63 -3.03
N ASN A 760 14.79 18.73 -2.96
CA ASN A 760 14.97 19.57 -1.78
C ASN A 760 13.83 20.59 -1.53
N ASP A 761 12.87 20.75 -2.43
CA ASP A 761 11.71 21.61 -2.15
C ASP A 761 10.75 20.88 -1.20
N ARG A 762 11.10 20.93 0.09
CA ARG A 762 10.16 20.74 1.20
C ARG A 762 9.11 21.85 1.13
N THR A 763 8.02 21.57 0.44
CA THR A 763 6.67 22.03 0.80
C THR A 763 5.66 20.95 0.41
#